data_AF-A0A367ZR63-F1
#
_entry.id   AF-A0A367ZR63-F1
#
_cell.length_a   1.000
_cell.length_b   1.000
_cell.length_c   1.000
_cell.angle_alpha   90.00
_cell.angle_beta   90.00
_cell.angle_gamma   90.00
#
_symmetry.space_group_name_H-M   'P 1'
#
loop_
_entity.id
_entity.type
_entity.pdbx_description
1 polymer ?
#
loop_
_entity_poly.entity_id
_entity_poly.type
_entity_poly.pdbx_seq_one_letter_code
_entity_poly.pdbx_strand_id
1 'polypeptide(L)'
;MTSTQITAIETRDLVVLNSSQVQALQTYNIQLLTANQAKALTTAQVKALTDSQVKALTTSNLAALSTSQVQAIDPGDLTGLTTSQVAAFTSAQSAALTSSQLAALTTSQIQAFDTQDIQALTTSQVKGLTSAQIAALTTSQVAALETVDLAAMSSSQVIGLTTAQIAVLNTAHVQALTSTQLKALGSDQIKAFNTAQLAALSTAAIKGIDGSDLAALNTAQIAALTSSQTAALTTAQLAALTTDQIRAFGTEDIQALTTSQVKGLTSAQLGALTTAQMVAMETVDLAALTTSQIVGMSTSNVAVLTPAQVQALSSSQLKALGSDQIKAFTSTQLALVSTAAIKGIDGSDLAALNTAQIAALTSLQTAALTTAQLAALTTDQIRAFGTEDIQALTTSQVKGLTSAQLGALTTAQMVAMETIDLASLTTAQIVGMATSNVAALTTAQAQALSSAQLKALGSDQIKAFTSTQLAALSTAAIKGIDGSDLAALNTTQIAALTSLQTAALTTAQLAALTTDQIRAFGTEDIQALTTSQVKGLTSAQLGALTTAQMVAMETIDLASLTTAQIVGMSTSNIAALTSSQVQTLNSAQLKALGSDQIKAFTTAQLPILSTSALRGIDGADLAALSTAQMAAITTSQISALTTSQLGSLTTSQIQAIGSAGVVALTTSQMSGLTTSQLAALTNAQVAALETQDLAALSSTQVTGFTPSQIQAGFSTQQIVALTTNQFRALLSSQIAALTTQQVQAIESQDLQALTSSQIAALTTQQIQSGLTTSQIPVLKTSQIPYLTTSQIQALTTLQISNMTTAQVQALTSSQIAAMSTAQIAALPI
;
A
#
# COMPACT_ATOMS: atom_id res chain seq x y z
N MET A 1 -108.41 5.54 69.31
CA MET A 1 -108.47 4.43 70.29
C MET A 1 -107.63 4.81 71.50
N THR A 2 -108.02 4.41 72.72
CA THR A 2 -107.21 4.61 73.95
C THR A 2 -106.04 3.61 74.01
N SER A 3 -105.05 3.84 74.87
CA SER A 3 -103.90 2.94 75.05
C SER A 3 -104.34 1.50 75.33
N THR A 4 -105.31 1.33 76.25
CA THR A 4 -105.86 0.03 76.64
C THR A 4 -106.58 -0.66 75.47
N GLN A 5 -107.29 0.10 74.64
CA GLN A 5 -107.99 -0.44 73.47
C GLN A 5 -107.02 -0.93 72.38
N ILE A 6 -105.88 -0.26 72.20
CA ILE A 6 -104.87 -0.69 71.23
C ILE A 6 -104.14 -1.92 71.71
N THR A 7 -103.69 -1.98 72.96
CA THR A 7 -102.98 -3.17 73.45
C THR A 7 -103.88 -4.40 73.50
N ALA A 8 -105.20 -4.22 73.68
CA ALA A 8 -106.20 -5.29 73.69
C ALA A 8 -106.80 -5.63 72.32
N ILE A 9 -106.48 -4.92 71.22
CA ILE A 9 -107.04 -5.25 69.90
C ILE A 9 -106.55 -6.63 69.45
N GLU A 10 -107.46 -7.54 69.12
CA GLU A 10 -107.06 -8.84 68.58
C GLU A 10 -106.47 -8.65 67.18
N THR A 11 -105.52 -9.50 66.80
CA THR A 11 -104.93 -9.47 65.44
C THR A 11 -106.01 -9.61 64.36
N ARG A 12 -107.09 -10.35 64.63
CA ARG A 12 -108.26 -10.52 63.76
C ARG A 12 -109.08 -9.25 63.57
N ASP A 13 -109.16 -8.39 64.58
CA ASP A 13 -109.85 -7.11 64.51
C ASP A 13 -108.99 -6.06 63.81
N LEU A 14 -107.67 -6.18 63.96
CA LEU A 14 -106.73 -5.28 63.32
C LEU A 14 -106.74 -5.45 61.79
N VAL A 15 -106.87 -6.68 61.26
CA VAL A 15 -106.84 -6.93 59.81
C VAL A 15 -108.06 -6.45 59.03
N VAL A 16 -109.18 -6.16 59.70
CA VAL A 16 -110.42 -5.70 59.04
C VAL A 16 -110.49 -4.18 58.88
N LEU A 17 -109.55 -3.41 59.45
CA LEU A 17 -109.49 -1.96 59.27
C LEU A 17 -109.21 -1.60 57.81
N ASN A 18 -110.00 -0.70 57.22
CA ASN A 18 -109.71 -0.14 55.90
C ASN A 18 -108.58 0.91 55.96
N SER A 19 -108.04 1.31 54.80
CA SER A 19 -106.92 2.25 54.71
C SER A 19 -107.19 3.58 55.43
N SER A 20 -108.40 4.13 55.35
CA SER A 20 -108.77 5.37 56.04
C SER A 20 -108.83 5.20 57.56
N GLN A 21 -109.29 4.05 58.04
CA GLN A 21 -109.31 3.73 59.48
C GLN A 21 -107.89 3.55 60.03
N VAL A 22 -106.97 2.96 59.25
CA VAL A 22 -105.56 2.86 59.61
C VAL A 22 -104.90 4.24 59.64
N GLN A 23 -105.16 5.09 58.66
CA GLN A 23 -104.67 6.48 58.63
C GLN A 23 -105.18 7.33 59.79
N ALA A 24 -106.38 7.05 60.29
CA ALA A 24 -106.97 7.75 61.43
C ALA A 24 -106.35 7.37 62.79
N LEU A 25 -105.51 6.32 62.86
CA LEU A 25 -104.79 5.98 64.09
C LEU A 25 -103.75 7.07 64.42
N GLN A 26 -103.66 7.48 65.69
CA GLN A 26 -102.62 8.41 66.10
C GLN A 26 -101.26 7.69 66.18
N THR A 27 -100.15 8.42 66.04
CA THR A 27 -98.79 7.85 66.15
C THR A 27 -98.57 7.08 67.46
N TYR A 28 -99.12 7.58 68.56
CA TYR A 28 -99.11 6.89 69.85
C TYR A 28 -99.88 5.55 69.84
N ASN A 29 -100.93 5.42 69.00
CA ASN A 29 -101.59 4.13 68.80
C ASN A 29 -100.65 3.13 68.09
N ILE A 30 -99.83 3.60 67.14
CA ILE A 30 -98.89 2.74 66.43
C ILE A 30 -97.74 2.28 67.36
N GLN A 31 -97.25 3.15 68.24
CA GLN A 31 -96.20 2.82 69.22
C GLN A 31 -96.58 1.71 70.21
N LEU A 32 -97.88 1.57 70.49
CA LEU A 32 -98.41 0.59 71.45
C LEU A 32 -98.75 -0.78 70.84
N LEU A 33 -98.59 -0.94 69.51
CA LEU A 33 -98.76 -2.24 68.88
C LEU A 33 -97.73 -3.21 69.42
N THR A 34 -98.15 -4.44 69.72
CA THR A 34 -97.24 -5.56 69.96
C THR A 34 -96.62 -6.05 68.65
N ALA A 35 -95.51 -6.81 68.71
CA ALA A 35 -94.91 -7.46 67.54
C ALA A 35 -95.94 -8.29 66.73
N ASN A 36 -96.79 -9.06 67.42
CA ASN A 36 -97.82 -9.88 66.78
C ASN A 36 -98.92 -9.04 66.12
N GLN A 37 -99.31 -7.91 66.72
CA GLN A 37 -100.27 -6.97 66.12
C GLN A 37 -99.66 -6.29 64.89
N ALA A 38 -98.41 -5.80 64.95
CA ALA A 38 -97.73 -5.25 63.79
C ALA A 38 -97.63 -6.27 62.64
N LYS A 39 -97.24 -7.53 62.95
CA LYS A 39 -97.19 -8.62 61.98
C LYS A 39 -98.55 -8.95 61.36
N ALA A 40 -99.66 -8.74 62.08
CA ALA A 40 -100.99 -9.03 61.58
C ALA A 40 -101.48 -8.04 60.50
N LEU A 41 -100.97 -6.80 60.48
CA LEU A 41 -101.38 -5.78 59.49
C LEU A 41 -101.29 -6.33 58.06
N THR A 42 -102.31 -6.11 57.24
CA THR A 42 -102.22 -6.47 55.81
C THR A 42 -101.24 -5.55 55.08
N THR A 43 -100.70 -5.97 53.93
CA THR A 43 -99.85 -5.10 53.10
C THR A 43 -100.54 -3.80 52.70
N ALA A 44 -101.85 -3.83 52.43
CA ALA A 44 -102.66 -2.64 52.15
C ALA A 44 -102.77 -1.70 53.36
N GLN A 45 -102.79 -2.24 54.58
CA GLN A 45 -102.80 -1.45 55.80
C GLN A 45 -101.42 -0.84 56.09
N VAL A 46 -100.34 -1.60 55.90
CA VAL A 46 -98.98 -1.07 56.05
C VAL A 46 -98.72 0.04 55.04
N LYS A 47 -99.13 -0.14 53.77
CA LYS A 47 -99.06 0.91 52.75
C LYS A 47 -99.92 2.14 53.06
N ALA A 48 -101.00 1.96 53.82
CA ALA A 48 -101.87 3.08 54.19
C ALA A 48 -101.31 3.92 55.33
N LEU A 49 -100.31 3.44 56.09
CA LEU A 49 -99.69 4.21 57.16
C LEU A 49 -99.11 5.52 56.60
N THR A 50 -99.28 6.60 57.36
CA THR A 50 -98.63 7.89 57.08
C THR A 50 -97.16 7.86 57.52
N ASP A 51 -96.30 8.72 56.96
CA ASP A 51 -94.88 8.89 57.38
C ASP A 51 -94.71 8.95 58.91
N SER A 52 -95.54 9.76 59.58
CA SER A 52 -95.51 9.89 61.05
C SER A 52 -95.88 8.59 61.77
N GLN A 53 -96.77 7.78 61.21
CA GLN A 53 -97.14 6.47 61.75
C GLN A 53 -96.06 5.42 61.49
N VAL A 54 -95.44 5.39 60.30
CA VAL A 54 -94.31 4.50 60.00
C VAL A 54 -93.14 4.80 60.94
N LYS A 55 -92.81 6.08 61.15
CA LYS A 55 -91.81 6.54 62.14
C LYS A 55 -92.13 6.14 63.57
N ALA A 56 -93.41 5.96 63.90
CA ALA A 56 -93.87 5.60 65.23
C ALA A 56 -93.78 4.08 65.52
N LEU A 57 -93.54 3.23 64.52
CA LEU A 57 -93.33 1.78 64.73
C LEU A 57 -92.08 1.54 65.59
N THR A 58 -92.18 0.72 66.63
CA THR A 58 -91.01 0.36 67.44
C THR A 58 -90.08 -0.58 66.67
N THR A 59 -88.82 -0.73 67.12
CA THR A 59 -87.88 -1.72 66.57
C THR A 59 -88.46 -3.14 66.58
N SER A 60 -89.20 -3.50 67.64
CA SER A 60 -89.89 -4.79 67.74
C SER A 60 -91.05 -4.93 66.74
N ASN A 61 -91.75 -3.84 66.42
CA ASN A 61 -92.78 -3.87 65.39
C ASN A 61 -92.17 -4.09 64.01
N LEU A 62 -91.12 -3.34 63.67
CA LEU A 62 -90.43 -3.44 62.38
C LEU A 62 -89.84 -4.84 62.18
N ALA A 63 -89.14 -5.39 63.18
CA ALA A 63 -88.59 -6.74 63.13
C ALA A 63 -89.65 -7.84 62.95
N ALA A 64 -90.90 -7.59 63.38
CA ALA A 64 -91.98 -8.56 63.31
C ALA A 64 -92.75 -8.56 61.98
N LEU A 65 -92.64 -7.49 61.18
CA LEU A 65 -93.27 -7.41 59.85
C LEU A 65 -92.77 -8.54 58.94
N SER A 66 -93.64 -9.08 58.10
CA SER A 66 -93.22 -9.95 56.99
C SER A 66 -92.49 -9.14 55.91
N THR A 67 -91.74 -9.83 55.06
CA THR A 67 -91.05 -9.24 53.91
C THR A 67 -92.01 -8.50 52.96
N SER A 68 -93.22 -9.04 52.74
CA SER A 68 -94.25 -8.39 51.93
C SER A 68 -94.82 -7.13 52.58
N GLN A 69 -94.90 -7.09 53.91
CA GLN A 69 -95.30 -5.87 54.64
C GLN A 69 -94.22 -4.80 54.56
N VAL A 70 -92.94 -5.17 54.69
CA VAL A 70 -91.82 -4.24 54.52
C VAL A 70 -91.78 -3.67 53.10
N GLN A 71 -92.02 -4.49 52.07
CA GLN A 71 -92.15 -4.03 50.67
C GLN A 71 -93.31 -3.05 50.45
N ALA A 72 -94.36 -3.11 51.28
CA ALA A 72 -95.52 -2.26 51.16
C ALA A 72 -95.31 -0.86 51.76
N ILE A 73 -94.23 -0.61 52.51
CA ILE A 73 -93.88 0.72 53.03
C ILE A 73 -93.46 1.61 51.87
N ASP A 74 -94.09 2.78 51.72
CA ASP A 74 -93.74 3.70 50.65
C ASP A 74 -92.29 4.22 50.84
N PRO A 75 -91.48 4.32 49.76
CA PRO A 75 -90.07 4.72 49.88
C PRO A 75 -89.83 6.02 50.66
N GLY A 76 -90.74 6.99 50.55
CA GLY A 76 -90.65 8.26 51.27
C GLY A 76 -90.67 8.09 52.79
N ASP A 77 -91.48 7.17 53.31
CA ASP A 77 -91.67 6.96 54.75
C ASP A 77 -90.45 6.31 55.40
N LEU A 78 -89.63 5.59 54.62
CA LEU A 78 -88.38 5.00 55.10
C LEU A 78 -87.37 6.06 55.51
N THR A 79 -87.40 7.27 54.92
CA THR A 79 -86.49 8.37 55.29
C THR A 79 -86.68 8.84 56.73
N GLY A 80 -87.89 8.67 57.28
CA GLY A 80 -88.25 9.11 58.63
C GLY A 80 -87.82 8.16 59.75
N LEU A 81 -87.41 6.93 59.42
CA LEU A 81 -86.95 5.93 60.39
C LEU A 81 -85.61 6.33 61.04
N THR A 82 -85.43 6.00 62.31
CA THR A 82 -84.13 6.12 62.98
C THR A 82 -83.17 5.00 62.56
N THR A 83 -81.87 5.19 62.75
CA THR A 83 -80.86 4.15 62.49
C THR A 83 -81.10 2.90 63.31
N SER A 84 -81.57 3.02 64.56
CA SER A 84 -81.96 1.88 65.40
C SER A 84 -83.18 1.12 64.86
N GLN A 85 -84.13 1.82 64.23
CA GLN A 85 -85.28 1.19 63.56
C GLN A 85 -84.87 0.42 62.31
N VAL A 86 -83.93 0.96 61.53
CA VAL A 86 -83.39 0.27 60.34
C VAL A 86 -82.53 -0.94 60.72
N ALA A 87 -81.67 -0.80 61.75
CA ALA A 87 -80.89 -1.91 62.30
C ALA A 87 -81.72 -3.03 62.94
N ALA A 88 -83.03 -2.79 63.17
CA ALA A 88 -83.94 -3.81 63.67
C ALA A 88 -84.55 -4.67 62.56
N PHE A 89 -84.34 -4.33 61.28
CA PHE A 89 -84.69 -5.24 60.20
C PHE A 89 -83.88 -6.52 60.28
N THR A 90 -84.54 -7.64 59.98
CA THR A 90 -83.87 -8.92 59.75
C THR A 90 -83.26 -8.93 58.36
N SER A 91 -82.22 -9.74 58.13
CA SER A 91 -81.60 -9.83 56.80
C SER A 91 -82.58 -10.27 55.70
N ALA A 92 -83.61 -11.04 56.04
CA ALA A 92 -84.70 -11.37 55.12
C ALA A 92 -85.56 -10.15 54.74
N GLN A 93 -85.79 -9.23 55.67
CA GLN A 93 -86.48 -7.96 55.41
C GLN A 93 -85.60 -7.00 54.61
N SER A 94 -84.32 -6.90 54.95
CA SER A 94 -83.31 -6.13 54.20
C SER A 94 -83.24 -6.59 52.75
N ALA A 95 -83.17 -7.91 52.51
CA ALA A 95 -83.23 -8.54 51.20
C ALA A 95 -84.57 -8.34 50.47
N ALA A 96 -85.66 -8.07 51.19
CA ALA A 96 -86.98 -7.85 50.58
C ALA A 96 -87.20 -6.41 50.12
N LEU A 97 -86.44 -5.42 50.59
CA LEU A 97 -86.60 -4.02 50.18
C LEU A 97 -86.49 -3.86 48.67
N THR A 98 -87.37 -3.07 48.06
CA THR A 98 -87.21 -2.74 46.63
C THR A 98 -86.01 -1.80 46.40
N SER A 99 -85.45 -1.75 45.18
CA SER A 99 -84.37 -0.82 44.85
C SER A 99 -84.75 0.65 45.11
N SER A 100 -86.04 1.02 44.93
CA SER A 100 -86.53 2.37 45.25
C SER A 100 -86.58 2.64 46.75
N GLN A 101 -86.93 1.64 47.56
CA GLN A 101 -86.92 1.75 49.02
C GLN A 101 -85.49 1.89 49.55
N LEU A 102 -84.54 1.09 49.04
CA LEU A 102 -83.13 1.23 49.39
C LEU A 102 -82.56 2.58 48.97
N ALA A 103 -82.85 3.06 47.75
CA ALA A 103 -82.39 4.36 47.27
C ALA A 103 -82.94 5.55 48.09
N ALA A 104 -84.11 5.38 48.74
CA ALA A 104 -84.71 6.41 49.59
C ALA A 104 -84.07 6.50 50.98
N LEU A 105 -83.43 5.45 51.48
CA LEU A 105 -82.77 5.48 52.79
C LEU A 105 -81.63 6.52 52.82
N THR A 106 -81.48 7.21 53.94
CA THR A 106 -80.35 8.11 54.18
C THR A 106 -79.03 7.32 54.32
N THR A 107 -77.89 8.00 54.16
CA THR A 107 -76.57 7.39 54.31
C THR A 107 -76.35 6.81 55.71
N SER A 108 -76.83 7.47 56.76
CA SER A 108 -76.76 6.97 58.14
C SER A 108 -77.63 5.73 58.35
N GLN A 109 -78.77 5.62 57.67
CA GLN A 109 -79.63 4.44 57.74
C GLN A 109 -79.02 3.25 57.01
N ILE A 110 -78.42 3.46 55.83
CA ILE A 110 -77.66 2.40 55.13
C ILE A 110 -76.47 1.92 55.97
N GLN A 111 -75.76 2.85 56.63
CA GLN A 111 -74.67 2.49 57.54
C GLN A 111 -75.15 1.66 58.76
N ALA A 112 -76.43 1.75 59.13
CA ALA A 112 -76.99 1.02 60.28
C ALA A 112 -77.24 -0.47 60.00
N PHE A 113 -77.20 -0.92 58.74
CA PHE A 113 -77.23 -2.34 58.40
C PHE A 113 -76.00 -3.08 58.94
N ASP A 114 -76.15 -4.34 59.35
CA ASP A 114 -74.98 -5.16 59.67
C ASP A 114 -74.36 -5.76 58.39
N THR A 115 -73.31 -6.59 58.54
CA THR A 115 -72.66 -7.22 57.39
C THR A 115 -73.54 -8.28 56.71
N GLN A 116 -74.44 -8.93 57.46
CA GLN A 116 -75.34 -9.96 56.97
C GLN A 116 -76.47 -9.35 56.15
N ASP A 117 -76.97 -8.18 56.56
CA ASP A 117 -77.91 -7.37 55.79
C ASP A 117 -77.34 -6.98 54.43
N ILE A 118 -76.09 -6.50 54.41
CA ILE A 118 -75.40 -6.12 53.16
C ILE A 118 -75.20 -7.33 52.25
N GLN A 119 -74.77 -8.47 52.81
CA GLN A 119 -74.60 -9.71 52.05
C GLN A 119 -75.94 -10.29 51.54
N ALA A 120 -77.04 -10.04 52.24
CA ALA A 120 -78.36 -10.50 51.84
C ALA A 120 -79.01 -9.67 50.72
N LEU A 121 -78.45 -8.50 50.37
CA LEU A 121 -78.92 -7.70 49.25
C LEU A 121 -78.70 -8.45 47.93
N THR A 122 -79.67 -8.37 47.04
CA THR A 122 -79.52 -8.84 45.67
C THR A 122 -78.70 -7.86 44.83
N THR A 123 -78.10 -8.35 43.75
CA THR A 123 -77.37 -7.51 42.78
C THR A 123 -78.18 -6.33 42.23
N SER A 124 -79.49 -6.49 42.04
CA SER A 124 -80.36 -5.38 41.60
C SER A 124 -80.61 -4.34 42.69
N GLN A 125 -80.61 -4.76 43.95
CA GLN A 125 -80.69 -3.85 45.10
C GLN A 125 -79.39 -3.08 45.28
N VAL A 126 -78.24 -3.75 45.21
CA VAL A 126 -76.92 -3.08 45.26
C VAL A 126 -76.77 -2.07 44.11
N LYS A 127 -77.20 -2.42 42.88
CA LYS A 127 -77.24 -1.49 41.73
C LYS A 127 -78.20 -0.31 41.94
N GLY A 128 -79.19 -0.45 42.82
CA GLY A 128 -80.13 0.61 43.19
C GLY A 128 -79.57 1.62 44.19
N LEU A 129 -78.47 1.30 44.90
CA LEU A 129 -77.83 2.21 45.84
C LEU A 129 -77.20 3.41 45.13
N THR A 130 -77.33 4.58 45.73
CA THR A 130 -76.66 5.81 45.28
C THR A 130 -75.16 5.78 45.63
N SER A 131 -74.35 6.57 44.92
CA SER A 131 -72.92 6.69 45.22
C SER A 131 -72.63 7.21 46.64
N ALA A 132 -73.49 8.09 47.16
CA ALA A 132 -73.39 8.59 48.53
C ALA A 132 -73.66 7.49 49.58
N GLN A 133 -74.59 6.58 49.29
CA GLN A 133 -74.88 5.43 50.17
C GLN A 133 -73.72 4.42 50.16
N ILE A 134 -73.13 4.15 48.99
CA ILE A 134 -71.93 3.32 48.88
C ILE A 134 -70.77 3.94 49.67
N ALA A 135 -70.55 5.26 49.55
CA ALA A 135 -69.51 5.98 50.30
C ALA A 135 -69.71 5.91 51.82
N ALA A 136 -70.94 5.76 52.29
CA ALA A 136 -71.30 5.72 53.71
C ALA A 136 -71.12 4.34 54.37
N LEU A 137 -71.00 3.27 53.57
CA LEU A 137 -70.73 1.93 54.09
C LEU A 137 -69.43 1.91 54.90
N THR A 138 -69.40 1.14 55.98
CA THR A 138 -68.17 0.86 56.72
C THR A 138 -67.26 -0.05 55.90
N THR A 139 -65.97 -0.11 56.26
CA THR A 139 -65.02 -1.05 55.64
C THR A 139 -65.44 -2.50 55.83
N SER A 140 -66.04 -2.85 56.97
CA SER A 140 -66.58 -4.20 57.22
C SER A 140 -67.76 -4.53 56.31
N GLN A 141 -68.67 -3.57 56.07
CA GLN A 141 -69.78 -3.75 55.14
C GLN A 141 -69.30 -3.88 53.69
N VAL A 142 -68.31 -3.08 53.26
CA VAL A 142 -67.71 -3.22 51.91
C VAL A 142 -67.00 -4.57 51.75
N ALA A 143 -66.31 -5.05 52.80
CA ALA A 143 -65.69 -6.36 52.78
C ALA A 143 -66.71 -7.53 52.73
N ALA A 144 -67.97 -7.29 53.12
CA ALA A 144 -69.06 -8.26 53.09
C ALA A 144 -69.87 -8.28 51.78
N LEU A 145 -69.65 -7.31 50.86
CA LEU A 145 -70.28 -7.31 49.54
C LEU A 145 -69.88 -8.56 48.75
N GLU A 146 -70.81 -9.15 48.00
CA GLU A 146 -70.47 -10.25 47.12
C GLU A 146 -69.70 -9.73 45.88
N THR A 147 -68.81 -10.57 45.33
CA THR A 147 -68.01 -10.23 44.14
C THR A 147 -68.89 -9.88 42.93
N VAL A 148 -70.03 -10.57 42.78
CA VAL A 148 -70.99 -10.33 41.70
C VAL A 148 -71.68 -8.97 41.82
N ASP A 149 -71.90 -8.50 43.05
CA ASP A 149 -72.51 -7.21 43.31
C ASP A 149 -71.56 -6.07 42.98
N LEU A 150 -70.30 -6.19 43.43
CA LEU A 150 -69.25 -5.22 43.08
C LEU A 150 -69.02 -5.16 41.57
N ALA A 151 -69.03 -6.29 40.87
CA ALA A 151 -68.91 -6.34 39.41
C ALA A 151 -70.10 -5.67 38.69
N ALA A 152 -71.30 -5.76 39.25
CA ALA A 152 -72.52 -5.21 38.67
C ALA A 152 -72.74 -3.71 38.96
N MET A 153 -71.99 -3.13 39.90
CA MET A 153 -72.04 -1.70 40.21
C MET A 153 -71.67 -0.85 39.00
N SER A 154 -72.40 0.24 38.81
CA SER A 154 -72.04 1.24 37.80
C SER A 154 -70.76 1.98 38.16
N SER A 155 -70.09 2.58 37.17
CA SER A 155 -68.93 3.46 37.38
C SER A 155 -69.20 4.58 38.39
N SER A 156 -70.41 5.16 38.38
CA SER A 156 -70.82 6.19 39.34
C SER A 156 -70.94 5.68 40.78
N GLN A 157 -71.25 4.40 40.97
CA GLN A 157 -71.28 3.79 42.30
C GLN A 157 -69.86 3.42 42.76
N VAL A 158 -69.02 2.89 41.86
CA VAL A 158 -67.64 2.50 42.18
C VAL A 158 -66.78 3.72 42.56
N ILE A 159 -66.90 4.85 41.85
CA ILE A 159 -66.22 6.11 42.24
C ILE A 159 -66.70 6.65 43.60
N GLY A 160 -67.85 6.18 44.11
CA GLY A 160 -68.31 6.50 45.45
C GLY A 160 -67.49 5.85 46.57
N LEU A 161 -66.69 4.81 46.29
CA LEU A 161 -65.88 4.12 47.30
C LEU A 161 -64.75 5.02 47.83
N THR A 162 -64.62 5.15 49.15
CA THR A 162 -63.48 5.83 49.77
C THR A 162 -62.19 5.03 49.61
N THR A 163 -61.04 5.68 49.77
CA THR A 163 -59.73 5.00 49.76
C THR A 163 -59.61 3.92 50.83
N ALA A 164 -60.21 4.15 52.01
CA ALA A 164 -60.26 3.16 53.09
C ALA A 164 -61.09 1.93 52.71
N GLN A 165 -62.20 2.11 51.99
CA GLN A 165 -63.03 1.02 51.49
C GLN A 165 -62.33 0.22 50.38
N ILE A 166 -61.59 0.89 49.48
CA ILE A 166 -60.79 0.22 48.45
C ILE A 166 -59.68 -0.62 49.09
N ALA A 167 -59.00 -0.10 50.11
CA ALA A 167 -57.90 -0.78 50.79
C ALA A 167 -58.31 -2.11 51.46
N VAL A 168 -59.59 -2.31 51.78
CA VAL A 168 -60.11 -3.54 52.40
C VAL A 168 -60.73 -4.53 51.39
N LEU A 169 -60.80 -4.20 50.11
CA LEU A 169 -61.25 -5.17 49.09
C LEU A 169 -60.30 -6.38 49.05
N ASN A 170 -60.84 -7.59 49.10
CA ASN A 170 -60.02 -8.78 48.88
C ASN A 170 -59.65 -8.94 47.39
N THR A 171 -58.75 -9.88 47.08
CA THR A 171 -58.30 -10.10 45.69
C THR A 171 -59.42 -10.55 44.75
N ALA A 172 -60.43 -11.27 45.24
CA ALA A 172 -61.59 -11.68 44.43
C ALA A 172 -62.48 -10.49 44.06
N HIS A 173 -62.67 -9.53 44.97
CA HIS A 173 -63.35 -8.26 44.69
C HIS A 173 -62.63 -7.48 43.59
N VAL A 174 -61.30 -7.34 43.72
CA VAL A 174 -60.50 -6.58 42.76
C VAL A 174 -60.43 -7.27 41.40
N GLN A 175 -60.37 -8.60 41.36
CA GLN A 175 -60.43 -9.37 40.11
C GLN A 175 -61.77 -9.19 39.38
N ALA A 176 -62.87 -8.97 40.11
CA ALA A 176 -64.20 -8.77 39.55
C ALA A 176 -64.41 -7.36 38.95
N LEU A 177 -63.53 -6.40 39.25
CA LEU A 177 -63.62 -5.06 38.69
C LEU A 177 -63.34 -5.04 37.19
N THR A 178 -64.13 -4.25 36.47
CA THR A 178 -64.02 -4.05 35.02
C THR A 178 -63.14 -2.85 34.67
N SER A 179 -62.63 -2.80 33.43
CA SER A 179 -61.85 -1.65 32.95
C SER A 179 -62.62 -0.32 33.01
N THR A 180 -63.94 -0.33 32.76
CA THR A 180 -64.79 0.86 32.85
C THR A 180 -64.98 1.34 34.29
N GLN A 181 -64.98 0.43 35.25
CA GLN A 181 -65.02 0.78 36.68
C GLN A 181 -63.68 1.34 37.15
N LEU A 182 -62.56 0.71 36.78
CA LEU A 182 -61.22 1.22 37.09
C LEU A 182 -60.99 2.61 36.51
N LYS A 183 -61.42 2.85 35.26
CA LYS A 183 -61.32 4.16 34.60
C LYS A 183 -62.12 5.26 35.29
N ALA A 184 -63.15 4.89 36.03
CA ALA A 184 -63.98 5.86 36.74
C ALA A 184 -63.39 6.26 38.09
N LEU A 185 -62.45 5.49 38.65
CA LEU A 185 -61.79 5.84 39.91
C LEU A 185 -60.88 7.06 39.73
N GLY A 186 -60.81 7.90 40.76
CA GLY A 186 -59.84 8.98 40.85
C GLY A 186 -58.45 8.51 41.28
N SER A 187 -57.44 9.37 41.11
CA SER A 187 -56.04 9.03 41.39
C SER A 187 -55.78 8.53 42.80
N ASP A 188 -56.43 9.12 43.82
CA ASP A 188 -56.25 8.69 45.22
C ASP A 188 -56.86 7.32 45.49
N GLN A 189 -57.95 6.98 44.78
CA GLN A 189 -58.58 5.66 44.85
C GLN A 189 -57.70 4.60 44.18
N ILE A 190 -57.09 4.91 43.04
CA ILE A 190 -56.12 4.02 42.38
C ILE A 190 -54.89 3.78 43.27
N LYS A 191 -54.36 4.83 43.92
CA LYS A 191 -53.23 4.71 44.86
C LYS A 191 -53.55 3.89 46.10
N ALA A 192 -54.81 3.79 46.50
CA ALA A 192 -55.24 3.05 47.68
C ALA A 192 -55.12 1.51 47.50
N PHE A 193 -54.96 1.02 46.28
CA PHE A 193 -54.71 -0.41 46.04
C PHE A 193 -53.34 -0.84 46.58
N ASN A 194 -53.31 -1.91 47.36
CA ASN A 194 -52.07 -2.56 47.78
C ASN A 194 -51.50 -3.48 46.68
N THR A 195 -50.30 -4.01 46.90
CA THR A 195 -49.59 -4.86 45.93
C THR A 195 -50.35 -6.13 45.57
N ALA A 196 -50.97 -6.81 46.54
CA ALA A 196 -51.75 -8.02 46.30
C ALA A 196 -53.02 -7.75 45.49
N GLN A 197 -53.67 -6.60 45.72
CA GLN A 197 -54.83 -6.18 44.96
C GLN A 197 -54.46 -5.82 43.51
N LEU A 198 -53.38 -5.07 43.29
CA LEU A 198 -52.89 -4.78 41.93
C LEU A 198 -52.55 -6.07 41.17
N ALA A 199 -51.87 -7.02 41.80
CA ALA A 199 -51.58 -8.32 41.22
C ALA A 199 -52.84 -9.15 40.86
N ALA A 200 -53.97 -8.89 41.54
CA ALA A 200 -55.24 -9.58 41.31
C ALA A 200 -56.08 -8.99 40.16
N LEU A 201 -55.76 -7.79 39.66
CA LEU A 201 -56.48 -7.19 38.53
C LEU A 201 -56.38 -8.06 37.27
N SER A 202 -57.46 -8.16 36.51
CA SER A 202 -57.37 -8.81 35.19
C SER A 202 -56.56 -7.96 34.21
N THR A 203 -55.98 -8.61 33.19
CA THR A 203 -55.30 -7.93 32.07
C THR A 203 -56.23 -7.01 31.28
N ALA A 204 -57.54 -7.27 31.30
CA ALA A 204 -58.53 -6.36 30.76
C ALA A 204 -58.73 -5.12 31.65
N ALA A 205 -58.81 -5.30 32.97
CA ALA A 205 -59.05 -4.22 33.93
C ALA A 205 -57.90 -3.20 33.96
N ILE A 206 -56.64 -3.65 33.86
CA ILE A 206 -55.48 -2.75 33.94
C ILE A 206 -55.44 -1.69 32.83
N LYS A 207 -56.03 -1.98 31.65
CA LYS A 207 -56.19 -1.03 30.55
C LYS A 207 -57.12 0.14 30.88
N GLY A 208 -57.92 0.00 31.94
CA GLY A 208 -58.79 1.05 32.46
C GLY A 208 -58.07 2.09 33.31
N ILE A 209 -56.84 1.84 33.77
CA ILE A 209 -56.10 2.80 34.60
C ILE A 209 -55.40 3.82 33.69
N ASP A 210 -55.68 5.11 33.86
CA ASP A 210 -55.06 6.13 33.03
C ASP A 210 -53.53 6.23 33.30
N GLY A 211 -52.77 6.66 32.29
CA GLY A 211 -51.30 6.71 32.38
C GLY A 211 -50.79 7.60 33.52
N SER A 212 -51.48 8.70 33.83
CA SER A 212 -51.13 9.57 34.96
C SER A 212 -51.33 8.89 36.32
N ASP A 213 -52.32 8.01 36.44
CA ASP A 213 -52.59 7.29 37.68
C ASP A 213 -51.58 6.16 37.88
N LEU A 214 -51.21 5.44 36.82
CA LEU A 214 -50.09 4.51 36.84
C LEU A 214 -48.78 5.20 37.23
N ALA A 215 -48.49 6.38 36.66
CA ALA A 215 -47.31 7.18 37.00
C ALA A 215 -47.29 7.65 38.46
N ALA A 216 -48.47 7.71 39.11
CA ALA A 216 -48.60 8.14 40.50
C ALA A 216 -48.51 7.00 41.52
N LEU A 217 -48.48 5.73 41.07
CA LEU A 217 -48.19 4.57 41.91
C LEU A 217 -46.71 4.54 42.34
N ASN A 218 -46.41 3.98 43.50
CA ASN A 218 -45.02 3.79 43.90
C ASN A 218 -44.37 2.59 43.18
N THR A 219 -43.05 2.45 43.29
CA THR A 219 -42.30 1.38 42.62
C THR A 219 -42.66 -0.02 43.11
N ALA A 220 -43.04 -0.20 44.38
CA ALA A 220 -43.48 -1.50 44.90
C ALA A 220 -44.85 -1.92 44.33
N GLN A 221 -45.75 -0.96 44.09
CA GLN A 221 -47.03 -1.18 43.43
C GLN A 221 -46.85 -1.57 41.96
N ILE A 222 -45.94 -0.89 41.24
CA ILE A 222 -45.60 -1.25 39.85
C ILE A 222 -44.92 -2.61 39.77
N ALA A 223 -43.97 -2.91 40.66
CA ALA A 223 -43.28 -4.20 40.70
C ALA A 223 -44.20 -5.38 41.09
N ALA A 224 -45.38 -5.11 41.66
CA ALA A 224 -46.37 -6.14 41.99
C ALA A 224 -47.24 -6.57 40.80
N LEU A 225 -47.19 -5.84 39.68
CA LEU A 225 -47.84 -6.28 38.45
C LEU A 225 -47.20 -7.59 37.98
N THR A 226 -48.03 -8.50 37.51
CA THR A 226 -47.58 -9.72 36.84
C THR A 226 -47.11 -9.41 35.43
N SER A 227 -46.21 -10.23 34.87
CA SER A 227 -45.75 -10.09 33.48
C SER A 227 -46.88 -10.07 32.45
N SER A 228 -47.97 -10.81 32.71
CA SER A 228 -49.19 -10.77 31.87
C SER A 228 -49.92 -9.42 31.95
N GLN A 229 -49.95 -8.79 33.12
CA GLN A 229 -50.52 -7.45 33.29
C GLN A 229 -49.62 -6.38 32.66
N THR A 230 -48.30 -6.50 32.80
CA THR A 230 -47.32 -5.63 32.13
C THR A 230 -47.46 -5.71 30.61
N ALA A 231 -47.56 -6.91 30.04
CA ALA A 231 -47.83 -7.13 28.62
C ALA A 231 -49.19 -6.56 28.16
N ALA A 232 -50.16 -6.43 29.06
CA ALA A 232 -51.48 -5.89 28.74
C ALA A 232 -51.55 -4.36 28.75
N LEU A 233 -50.53 -3.66 29.28
CA LEU A 233 -50.47 -2.20 29.27
C LEU A 233 -50.44 -1.66 27.83
N THR A 234 -51.07 -0.53 27.59
CA THR A 234 -50.96 0.16 26.32
C THR A 234 -49.61 0.86 26.19
N THR A 235 -49.19 1.18 24.96
CA THR A 235 -47.97 1.98 24.72
C THR A 235 -48.03 3.34 25.42
N ALA A 236 -49.20 3.97 25.48
CA ALA A 236 -49.42 5.24 26.18
C ALA A 236 -49.27 5.11 27.71
N GLN A 237 -49.78 4.01 28.30
CA GLN A 237 -49.62 3.73 29.72
C GLN A 237 -48.14 3.49 30.09
N LEU A 238 -47.41 2.70 29.29
CA LEU A 238 -45.98 2.48 29.49
C LEU A 238 -45.18 3.76 29.35
N ALA A 239 -45.45 4.58 28.32
CA ALA A 239 -44.77 5.86 28.11
C ALA A 239 -45.01 6.87 29.25
N ALA A 240 -46.12 6.75 29.98
CA ALA A 240 -46.43 7.61 31.12
C ALA A 240 -45.66 7.22 32.41
N LEU A 241 -45.16 5.98 32.52
CA LEU A 241 -44.40 5.54 33.69
C LEU A 241 -43.10 6.33 33.85
N THR A 242 -42.71 6.55 35.10
CA THR A 242 -41.42 7.15 35.42
C THR A 242 -40.27 6.16 35.18
N THR A 243 -39.05 6.68 35.07
CA THR A 243 -37.84 5.85 34.94
C THR A 243 -37.63 4.90 36.12
N ASP A 244 -37.95 5.34 37.35
CA ASP A 244 -37.88 4.49 38.54
C ASP A 244 -38.90 3.35 38.53
N GLN A 245 -40.08 3.59 37.97
CA GLN A 245 -41.11 2.55 37.81
C GLN A 245 -40.72 1.54 36.74
N ILE A 246 -40.17 1.97 35.59
CA ILE A 246 -39.63 1.05 34.58
C ILE A 246 -38.48 0.23 35.16
N ARG A 247 -37.61 0.84 35.98
CA ARG A 247 -36.53 0.14 36.69
C ARG A 247 -37.04 -0.87 37.73
N ALA A 248 -38.26 -0.70 38.23
CA ALA A 248 -38.87 -1.60 39.19
C ALA A 248 -39.42 -2.90 38.56
N PHE A 249 -39.56 -2.96 37.23
CA PHE A 249 -39.95 -4.19 36.53
C PHE A 249 -38.92 -5.31 36.69
N GLY A 250 -39.39 -6.55 36.77
CA GLY A 250 -38.54 -7.72 36.68
C GLY A 250 -38.01 -7.96 35.26
N THR A 251 -37.10 -8.91 35.10
CA THR A 251 -36.64 -9.33 33.76
C THR A 251 -37.74 -10.02 32.97
N GLU A 252 -38.65 -10.74 33.64
CA GLU A 252 -39.81 -11.39 33.03
C GLU A 252 -40.82 -10.36 32.48
N ASP A 253 -40.97 -9.22 33.15
CA ASP A 253 -41.81 -8.11 32.67
C ASP A 253 -41.27 -7.53 31.36
N ILE A 254 -39.95 -7.31 31.30
CA ILE A 254 -39.29 -6.79 30.09
C ILE A 254 -39.41 -7.78 28.93
N GLN A 255 -39.26 -9.08 29.18
CA GLN A 255 -39.47 -10.13 28.17
C GLN A 255 -40.93 -10.23 27.71
N ALA A 256 -41.89 -9.92 28.58
CA ALA A 256 -43.30 -9.99 28.24
C ALA A 256 -43.80 -8.78 27.42
N LEU A 257 -43.00 -7.71 27.31
CA LEU A 257 -43.35 -6.57 26.46
C LEU A 257 -43.39 -7.00 25.00
N THR A 258 -44.41 -6.54 24.28
CA THR A 258 -44.46 -6.64 22.83
C THR A 258 -43.50 -5.63 22.18
N THR A 259 -43.06 -5.91 20.96
CA THR A 259 -42.23 -4.99 20.18
C THR A 259 -42.83 -3.59 20.02
N SER A 260 -44.16 -3.49 19.91
CA SER A 260 -44.85 -2.19 19.86
C SER A 260 -44.74 -1.42 21.20
N GLN A 261 -44.77 -2.12 22.32
CA GLN A 261 -44.59 -1.55 23.66
C GLN A 261 -43.15 -1.09 23.88
N VAL A 262 -42.16 -1.91 23.51
CA VAL A 262 -40.74 -1.52 23.58
C VAL A 262 -40.47 -0.29 22.70
N LYS A 263 -41.03 -0.25 21.48
CA LYS A 263 -40.95 0.94 20.60
C LYS A 263 -41.67 2.17 21.17
N GLY A 264 -42.64 1.97 22.06
CA GLY A 264 -43.35 3.04 22.76
C GLY A 264 -42.59 3.64 23.94
N LEU A 265 -41.54 2.99 24.44
CA LEU A 265 -40.71 3.51 25.53
C LEU A 265 -39.96 4.77 25.09
N THR A 266 -39.86 5.74 25.99
CA THR A 266 -39.03 6.93 25.79
C THR A 266 -37.54 6.58 25.90
N SER A 267 -36.67 7.43 25.33
CA SER A 267 -35.22 7.26 25.46
C SER A 267 -34.75 7.31 26.92
N ALA A 268 -35.40 8.13 27.76
CA ALA A 268 -35.11 8.19 29.19
C ALA A 268 -35.47 6.88 29.92
N GLN A 269 -36.60 6.26 29.56
CA GLN A 269 -37.01 4.98 30.13
C GLN A 269 -36.07 3.84 29.70
N LEU A 270 -35.68 3.81 28.43
CA LEU A 270 -34.70 2.82 27.94
C LEU A 270 -33.34 2.98 28.65
N GLY A 271 -32.87 4.21 28.80
CA GLY A 271 -31.62 4.52 29.52
C GLY A 271 -31.64 4.20 31.01
N ALA A 272 -32.82 4.12 31.61
CA ALA A 272 -33.00 3.76 33.01
C ALA A 272 -33.04 2.24 33.27
N LEU A 273 -33.08 1.42 32.22
CA LEU A 273 -33.05 -0.04 32.37
C LEU A 273 -31.76 -0.48 33.05
N THR A 274 -31.91 -1.40 34.00
CA THR A 274 -30.77 -2.11 34.59
C THR A 274 -30.08 -2.98 33.55
N THR A 275 -28.84 -3.38 33.84
CA THR A 275 -28.11 -4.31 32.98
C THR A 275 -28.81 -5.66 32.84
N ALA A 276 -29.43 -6.17 33.91
CA ALA A 276 -30.21 -7.41 33.86
C ALA A 276 -31.46 -7.28 32.96
N GLN A 277 -32.19 -6.17 33.06
CA GLN A 277 -33.32 -5.88 32.18
C GLN A 277 -32.89 -5.73 30.71
N MET A 278 -31.73 -5.09 30.47
CA MET A 278 -31.20 -4.97 29.11
C MET A 278 -30.85 -6.34 28.51
N VAL A 279 -30.20 -7.21 29.27
CA VAL A 279 -29.91 -8.59 28.84
C VAL A 279 -31.20 -9.39 28.58
N ALA A 280 -32.25 -9.13 29.36
CA ALA A 280 -33.54 -9.81 29.23
C ALA A 280 -34.34 -9.37 28.00
N MET A 281 -34.12 -8.17 27.46
CA MET A 281 -34.84 -7.67 26.27
C MET A 281 -34.63 -8.60 25.07
N GLU A 282 -35.71 -8.95 24.38
CA GLU A 282 -35.62 -9.82 23.21
C GLU A 282 -34.87 -9.14 22.05
N THR A 283 -34.16 -9.95 21.26
CA THR A 283 -33.38 -9.47 20.12
C THR A 283 -34.23 -8.72 19.10
N VAL A 284 -35.48 -9.17 18.87
CA VAL A 284 -36.42 -8.52 17.93
C VAL A 284 -36.83 -7.13 18.42
N ASP A 285 -36.93 -6.94 19.73
CA ASP A 285 -37.33 -5.68 20.32
C ASP A 285 -36.19 -4.67 20.28
N LEU A 286 -34.96 -5.10 20.59
CA LEU A 286 -33.77 -4.26 20.42
C LEU A 286 -33.59 -3.83 18.96
N ALA A 287 -33.79 -4.74 18.00
CA ALA A 287 -33.71 -4.43 16.57
C ALA A 287 -34.79 -3.43 16.12
N ALA A 288 -35.95 -3.40 16.78
CA ALA A 288 -37.05 -2.49 16.47
C ALA A 288 -36.90 -1.08 17.07
N LEU A 289 -35.93 -0.87 17.96
CA LEU A 289 -35.67 0.44 18.57
C LEU A 289 -35.29 1.47 17.50
N THR A 290 -35.86 2.66 17.65
CA THR A 290 -35.50 3.82 16.83
C THR A 290 -34.12 4.35 17.21
N THR A 291 -33.48 5.09 16.30
CA THR A 291 -32.19 5.73 16.56
C THR A 291 -32.24 6.69 17.75
N SER A 292 -33.35 7.42 17.94
CA SER A 292 -33.54 8.29 19.12
C SER A 292 -33.63 7.52 20.44
N GLN A 293 -34.15 6.30 20.43
CA GLN A 293 -34.18 5.45 21.63
C GLN A 293 -32.79 4.89 21.93
N ILE A 294 -32.06 4.43 20.90
CA ILE A 294 -30.69 3.90 21.03
C ILE A 294 -29.74 4.91 21.69
N VAL A 295 -29.85 6.21 21.34
CA VAL A 295 -29.08 7.29 21.99
C VAL A 295 -29.27 7.30 23.52
N GLY A 296 -30.45 6.90 24.00
CA GLY A 296 -30.77 6.88 25.43
C GLY A 296 -30.05 5.79 26.24
N MET A 297 -29.47 4.77 25.61
CA MET A 297 -28.81 3.66 26.31
C MET A 297 -27.62 4.14 27.14
N SER A 298 -27.42 3.64 28.36
CA SER A 298 -26.18 3.93 29.08
C SER A 298 -25.01 3.13 28.52
N THR A 299 -23.77 3.56 28.77
CA THR A 299 -22.56 2.79 28.44
C THR A 299 -22.56 1.42 29.13
N SER A 300 -23.10 1.33 30.34
CA SER A 300 -23.31 0.07 31.05
C SER A 300 -24.30 -0.85 30.34
N ASN A 301 -25.35 -0.33 29.70
CA ASN A 301 -26.26 -1.15 28.91
C ASN A 301 -25.59 -1.70 27.65
N VAL A 302 -24.80 -0.87 26.96
CA VAL A 302 -24.05 -1.30 25.77
C VAL A 302 -23.05 -2.41 26.10
N ALA A 303 -22.30 -2.25 27.20
CA ALA A 303 -21.28 -3.21 27.63
C ALA A 303 -21.83 -4.60 28.00
N VAL A 304 -23.14 -4.73 28.27
CA VAL A 304 -23.79 -6.01 28.63
C VAL A 304 -24.63 -6.62 27.52
N LEU A 305 -24.73 -5.98 26.34
CA LEU A 305 -25.47 -6.55 25.21
C LEU A 305 -24.97 -7.96 24.88
N THR A 306 -25.92 -8.88 24.74
CA THR A 306 -25.63 -10.28 24.40
C THR A 306 -25.13 -10.42 22.95
N PRO A 307 -24.49 -11.54 22.59
CA PRO A 307 -24.06 -11.79 21.21
C PRO A 307 -25.18 -11.67 20.16
N ALA A 308 -26.39 -12.13 20.47
CA ALA A 308 -27.53 -12.05 19.57
C ALA A 308 -28.02 -10.60 19.41
N GLN A 309 -28.06 -9.85 20.50
CA GLN A 309 -28.42 -8.44 20.52
C GLN A 309 -27.44 -7.57 19.71
N VAL A 310 -26.13 -7.76 19.86
CA VAL A 310 -25.12 -7.02 19.09
C VAL A 310 -25.24 -7.29 17.59
N GLN A 311 -25.44 -8.55 17.19
CA GLN A 311 -25.62 -8.92 15.78
C GLN A 311 -26.89 -8.30 15.16
N ALA A 312 -27.91 -8.04 15.97
CA ALA A 312 -29.17 -7.47 15.51
C ALA A 312 -29.14 -5.95 15.34
N LEU A 313 -28.11 -5.27 15.83
CA LEU A 313 -27.95 -3.83 15.65
C LEU A 313 -27.74 -3.50 14.17
N SER A 314 -28.54 -2.57 13.66
CA SER A 314 -28.43 -2.04 12.29
C SER A 314 -27.38 -0.93 12.18
N SER A 315 -26.90 -0.66 10.97
CA SER A 315 -25.95 0.43 10.72
C SER A 315 -26.49 1.80 11.15
N SER A 316 -27.80 2.06 11.01
CA SER A 316 -28.42 3.29 11.49
C SER A 316 -28.41 3.40 13.01
N GLN A 317 -28.57 2.28 13.72
CA GLN A 317 -28.53 2.25 15.19
C GLN A 317 -27.10 2.44 15.71
N LEU A 318 -26.09 1.78 15.12
CA LEU A 318 -24.69 2.05 15.50
C LEU A 318 -24.30 3.50 15.24
N LYS A 319 -24.75 4.08 14.12
CA LYS A 319 -24.50 5.49 13.81
C LYS A 319 -25.14 6.45 14.81
N ALA A 320 -26.24 6.04 15.45
CA ALA A 320 -26.92 6.87 16.43
C ALA A 320 -26.23 6.86 17.80
N LEU A 321 -25.40 5.85 18.09
CA LEU A 321 -24.65 5.80 19.35
C LEU A 321 -23.61 6.92 19.38
N GLY A 322 -23.49 7.57 20.54
CA GLY A 322 -22.42 8.53 20.81
C GLY A 322 -21.08 7.83 21.08
N SER A 323 -20.00 8.61 21.03
CA SER A 323 -18.62 8.10 21.14
C SER A 323 -18.36 7.28 22.40
N ASP A 324 -18.93 7.67 23.55
CA ASP A 324 -18.74 6.93 24.81
C ASP A 324 -19.48 5.59 24.82
N GLN A 325 -20.63 5.49 24.13
CA GLN A 325 -21.34 4.23 23.93
C GLN A 325 -20.57 3.31 22.98
N ILE A 326 -20.02 3.85 21.88
CA ILE A 326 -19.18 3.06 20.96
C ILE A 326 -17.94 2.51 21.69
N LYS A 327 -17.27 3.33 22.52
CA LYS A 327 -16.14 2.87 23.35
C LYS A 327 -16.51 1.81 24.37
N ALA A 328 -17.77 1.76 24.81
CA ALA A 328 -18.24 0.78 25.79
C ALA A 328 -18.36 -0.64 25.22
N PHE A 329 -18.33 -0.82 23.89
CA PHE A 329 -18.26 -2.15 23.29
C PHE A 329 -16.96 -2.86 23.69
N THR A 330 -17.08 -4.09 24.15
CA THR A 330 -15.92 -4.97 24.36
C THR A 330 -15.35 -5.46 23.02
N SER A 331 -14.09 -5.93 23.02
CA SER A 331 -13.48 -6.59 21.85
C SER A 331 -14.33 -7.76 21.33
N THR A 332 -14.92 -8.56 22.22
CA THR A 332 -15.79 -9.68 21.85
C THR A 332 -17.09 -9.20 21.18
N GLN A 333 -17.68 -8.10 21.65
CA GLN A 333 -18.88 -7.56 21.03
C GLN A 333 -18.56 -6.91 19.67
N LEU A 334 -17.45 -6.18 19.53
CA LEU A 334 -17.03 -5.62 18.24
C LEU A 334 -16.84 -6.71 17.18
N ALA A 335 -16.25 -7.86 17.53
CA ALA A 335 -16.10 -9.01 16.62
C ALA A 335 -17.44 -9.58 16.12
N LEU A 336 -18.56 -9.27 16.78
CA LEU A 336 -19.91 -9.74 16.45
C LEU A 336 -20.74 -8.71 15.67
N VAL A 337 -20.29 -7.47 15.52
CA VAL A 337 -20.98 -6.45 14.72
C VAL A 337 -21.03 -6.90 13.26
N SER A 338 -22.20 -6.95 12.64
CA SER A 338 -22.26 -7.40 11.24
C SER A 338 -21.47 -6.49 10.29
N THR A 339 -20.99 -7.03 9.16
CA THR A 339 -20.29 -6.25 8.13
C THR A 339 -21.17 -5.14 7.52
N ALA A 340 -22.49 -5.30 7.55
CA ALA A 340 -23.42 -4.25 7.18
C ALA A 340 -23.48 -3.13 8.25
N ALA A 341 -23.49 -3.52 9.53
CA ALA A 341 -23.62 -2.64 10.68
C ALA A 341 -22.37 -1.79 10.96
N ILE A 342 -21.17 -2.33 10.79
CA ILE A 342 -19.89 -1.64 11.10
C ILE A 342 -19.70 -0.35 10.29
N LYS A 343 -20.32 -0.25 9.10
CA LYS A 343 -20.34 0.96 8.26
C LYS A 343 -21.08 2.14 8.90
N GLY A 344 -21.87 1.87 9.93
CA GLY A 344 -22.57 2.88 10.73
C GLY A 344 -21.68 3.60 11.74
N ILE A 345 -20.54 3.05 12.12
CA ILE A 345 -19.64 3.68 13.09
C ILE A 345 -18.86 4.79 12.40
N ASP A 346 -19.01 6.05 12.81
CA ASP A 346 -18.30 7.15 12.17
C ASP A 346 -16.78 7.05 12.39
N GLY A 347 -15.99 7.60 11.46
CA GLY A 347 -14.53 7.48 11.49
C GLY A 347 -13.88 8.03 12.76
N SER A 348 -14.45 9.08 13.36
CA SER A 348 -13.99 9.63 14.64
C SER A 348 -14.21 8.68 15.81
N ASP A 349 -15.29 7.89 15.79
CA ASP A 349 -15.60 6.93 16.85
C ASP A 349 -14.71 5.70 16.73
N LEU A 350 -14.46 5.22 15.51
CA LEU A 350 -13.44 4.20 15.25
C LEU A 350 -12.05 4.65 15.72
N ALA A 351 -11.65 5.89 15.42
CA ALA A 351 -10.38 6.46 15.87
C ALA A 351 -10.27 6.58 17.40
N ALA A 352 -11.40 6.63 18.10
CA ALA A 352 -11.46 6.72 19.55
C ALA A 352 -11.43 5.35 20.27
N LEU A 353 -11.57 4.23 19.54
CA LEU A 353 -11.38 2.89 20.07
C LEU A 353 -9.91 2.60 20.37
N ASN A 354 -9.62 1.76 21.36
CA ASN A 354 -8.25 1.33 21.63
C ASN A 354 -7.76 0.28 20.61
N THR A 355 -6.46 0.00 20.60
CA THR A 355 -5.86 -0.95 19.65
C THR A 355 -6.35 -2.39 19.84
N ALA A 356 -6.72 -2.81 21.06
CA ALA A 356 -7.27 -4.14 21.31
C ALA A 356 -8.72 -4.29 20.81
N GLN A 357 -9.48 -3.20 20.77
CA GLN A 357 -10.81 -3.15 20.16
C GLN A 357 -10.72 -3.22 18.63
N ILE A 358 -9.78 -2.48 18.02
CA ILE A 358 -9.54 -2.52 16.57
C ILE A 358 -9.01 -3.89 16.13
N ALA A 359 -8.05 -4.47 16.85
CA ALA A 359 -7.50 -5.79 16.55
C ALA A 359 -8.52 -6.94 16.72
N ALA A 360 -9.66 -6.69 17.37
CA ALA A 360 -10.73 -7.67 17.53
C ALA A 360 -11.71 -7.68 16.35
N LEU A 361 -11.63 -6.71 15.44
CA LEU A 361 -12.36 -6.78 14.18
C LEU A 361 -11.87 -7.99 13.38
N THR A 362 -12.80 -8.70 12.78
CA THR A 362 -12.53 -9.77 11.83
C THR A 362 -12.08 -9.18 10.49
N SER A 363 -11.34 -9.96 9.70
CA SER A 363 -10.93 -9.56 8.34
C SER A 363 -12.10 -9.19 7.43
N LEU A 364 -13.26 -9.84 7.59
CA LEU A 364 -14.50 -9.48 6.90
C LEU A 364 -15.06 -8.11 7.33
N GLN A 365 -14.95 -7.76 8.61
CA GLN A 365 -15.35 -6.44 9.11
C GLN A 365 -14.37 -5.37 8.66
N THR A 366 -13.06 -5.65 8.70
CA THR A 366 -12.01 -4.77 8.16
C THR A 366 -12.24 -4.46 6.68
N ALA A 367 -12.52 -5.50 5.87
CA ALA A 367 -12.87 -5.35 4.46
C ALA A 367 -14.19 -4.57 4.23
N ALA A 368 -15.09 -4.57 5.20
CA ALA A 368 -16.36 -3.85 5.12
C ALA A 368 -16.26 -2.35 5.48
N LEU A 369 -15.16 -1.91 6.10
CA LEU A 369 -14.93 -0.50 6.41
C LEU A 369 -14.89 0.36 5.13
N THR A 370 -15.37 1.59 5.21
CA THR A 370 -15.22 2.54 4.11
C THR A 370 -13.78 3.09 4.06
N THR A 371 -13.38 3.64 2.91
CA THR A 371 -12.10 4.35 2.77
C THR A 371 -11.96 5.50 3.77
N ALA A 372 -13.05 6.23 4.04
CA ALA A 372 -13.07 7.31 5.02
C ALA A 372 -12.90 6.81 6.46
N GLN A 373 -13.52 5.68 6.82
CA GLN A 373 -13.34 5.05 8.13
C GLN A 373 -11.89 4.58 8.33
N LEU A 374 -11.30 3.92 7.33
CA LEU A 374 -9.89 3.50 7.39
C LEU A 374 -8.93 4.70 7.47
N ALA A 375 -9.15 5.75 6.68
CA ALA A 375 -8.30 6.95 6.72
C ALA A 375 -8.38 7.72 8.06
N ALA A 376 -9.47 7.56 8.82
CA ALA A 376 -9.63 8.16 10.14
C ALA A 376 -8.87 7.40 11.25
N LEU A 377 -8.53 6.13 11.05
CA LEU A 377 -7.79 5.34 12.03
C LEU A 377 -6.38 5.93 12.28
N THR A 378 -5.92 5.84 13.52
CA THR A 378 -4.54 6.20 13.87
C THR A 378 -3.54 5.18 13.32
N THR A 379 -2.27 5.57 13.25
CA THR A 379 -1.18 4.67 12.83
C THR A 379 -1.03 3.46 13.77
N ASP A 380 -1.24 3.63 15.07
CA ASP A 380 -1.22 2.52 16.03
C ASP A 380 -2.39 1.55 15.85
N GLN A 381 -3.56 2.04 15.45
CA GLN A 381 -4.70 1.19 15.13
C GLN A 381 -4.50 0.41 13.83
N ILE A 382 -3.95 1.03 12.78
CA ILE A 382 -3.57 0.33 11.55
C ILE A 382 -2.49 -0.73 11.83
N ARG A 383 -1.53 -0.43 12.71
CA ARG A 383 -0.51 -1.39 13.14
C ARG A 383 -1.07 -2.54 13.99
N ALA A 384 -2.24 -2.37 14.60
CA ALA A 384 -2.91 -3.39 15.38
C ALA A 384 -3.65 -4.44 14.51
N PHE A 385 -3.85 -4.18 13.21
CA PHE A 385 -4.40 -5.17 12.28
C PHE A 385 -3.48 -6.38 12.09
N GLY A 386 -4.07 -7.56 11.93
CA GLY A 386 -3.35 -8.76 11.53
C GLY A 386 -2.91 -8.71 10.05
N THR A 387 -2.11 -9.68 9.62
CA THR A 387 -1.76 -9.80 8.18
C THR A 387 -2.96 -10.20 7.32
N GLU A 388 -3.89 -10.97 7.87
CA GLU A 388 -5.15 -11.35 7.21
C GLU A 388 -6.06 -10.13 6.98
N ASP A 389 -6.08 -9.18 7.90
CA ASP A 389 -6.81 -7.92 7.76
C ASP A 389 -6.27 -7.08 6.60
N ILE A 390 -4.93 -6.97 6.49
CA ILE A 390 -4.28 -6.24 5.39
C ILE A 390 -4.56 -6.90 4.05
N GLN A 391 -4.54 -8.24 3.98
CA GLN A 391 -4.91 -8.99 2.77
C GLN A 391 -6.38 -8.82 2.39
N ALA A 392 -7.28 -8.66 3.37
CA ALA A 392 -8.70 -8.50 3.12
C ALA A 392 -9.09 -7.09 2.65
N LEU A 393 -8.19 -6.11 2.74
CA LEU A 393 -8.43 -4.77 2.21
C LEU A 393 -8.58 -4.83 0.70
N THR A 394 -9.59 -4.12 0.18
CA THR A 394 -9.72 -3.88 -1.25
C THR A 394 -8.68 -2.88 -1.74
N THR A 395 -8.35 -2.92 -3.03
CA THR A 395 -7.45 -1.95 -3.67
C THR A 395 -7.88 -0.49 -3.46
N SER A 396 -9.18 -0.21 -3.43
CA SER A 396 -9.70 1.13 -3.14
C SER A 396 -9.42 1.56 -1.69
N GLN A 397 -9.50 0.63 -0.74
CA GLN A 397 -9.17 0.87 0.67
C GLN A 397 -7.68 1.08 0.88
N VAL A 398 -6.83 0.24 0.27
CA VAL A 398 -5.36 0.43 0.33
C VAL A 398 -4.96 1.77 -0.27
N LYS A 399 -5.52 2.13 -1.43
CA LYS A 399 -5.32 3.46 -2.04
C LYS A 399 -5.85 4.61 -1.18
N GLY A 400 -6.83 4.36 -0.32
CA GLY A 400 -7.39 5.32 0.63
C GLY A 400 -6.55 5.55 1.89
N LEU A 401 -5.57 4.69 2.19
CA LEU A 401 -4.67 4.86 3.34
C LEU A 401 -3.82 6.12 3.19
N THR A 402 -3.59 6.83 4.29
CA THR A 402 -2.65 7.95 4.29
C THR A 402 -1.20 7.47 4.22
N SER A 403 -0.27 8.32 3.76
CA SER A 403 1.16 8.00 3.76
C SER A 403 1.69 7.65 5.15
N ALA A 404 1.15 8.29 6.21
CA ALA A 404 1.52 8.00 7.59
C ALA A 404 1.06 6.61 8.03
N GLN A 405 -0.16 6.20 7.64
CA GLN A 405 -0.69 4.86 7.93
C GLN A 405 0.11 3.77 7.19
N LEU A 406 0.43 3.99 5.91
CA LEU A 406 1.25 3.05 5.15
C LEU A 406 2.67 2.94 5.74
N GLY A 407 3.28 4.06 6.09
CA GLY A 407 4.60 4.10 6.74
C GLY A 407 4.66 3.46 8.13
N ALA A 408 3.51 3.32 8.80
CA ALA A 408 3.39 2.69 10.11
C ALA A 408 3.19 1.16 10.04
N LEU A 409 2.97 0.60 8.84
CA LEU A 409 2.83 -0.85 8.67
C LEU A 409 4.10 -1.57 9.13
N THR A 410 3.91 -2.69 9.82
CA THR A 410 5.00 -3.63 10.10
C THR A 410 5.51 -4.27 8.81
N THR A 411 6.71 -4.84 8.84
CA THR A 411 7.26 -5.59 7.71
C THR A 411 6.39 -6.79 7.34
N ALA A 412 5.79 -7.48 8.33
CA ALA A 412 4.87 -8.60 8.09
C ALA A 412 3.59 -8.14 7.38
N GLN A 413 2.99 -7.02 7.82
CA GLN A 413 1.84 -6.41 7.15
C GLN A 413 2.17 -5.96 5.74
N MET A 414 3.37 -5.40 5.52
CA MET A 414 3.81 -5.01 4.17
C MET A 414 3.93 -6.23 3.24
N VAL A 415 4.55 -7.31 3.73
CA VAL A 415 4.65 -8.57 2.97
C VAL A 415 3.27 -9.17 2.68
N ALA A 416 2.30 -8.98 3.58
CA ALA A 416 0.94 -9.48 3.40
C ALA A 416 0.16 -8.74 2.30
N MET A 417 0.50 -7.48 1.99
CA MET A 417 -0.20 -6.70 0.96
C MET A 417 -0.10 -7.34 -0.43
N GLU A 418 -1.22 -7.40 -1.14
CA GLU A 418 -1.24 -7.97 -2.48
C GLU A 418 -0.46 -7.10 -3.49
N THR A 419 0.09 -7.71 -4.53
CA THR A 419 0.88 -7.00 -5.55
C THR A 419 0.06 -5.97 -6.32
N ILE A 420 -1.23 -6.25 -6.56
CA ILE A 420 -2.17 -5.32 -7.21
C ILE A 420 -2.41 -4.07 -6.36
N ASP A 421 -2.47 -4.24 -5.04
CA ASP A 421 -2.68 -3.14 -4.11
C ASP A 421 -1.44 -2.26 -4.02
N LEU A 422 -0.26 -2.86 -3.91
CA LEU A 422 1.01 -2.13 -3.94
C LEU A 422 1.18 -1.35 -5.26
N ALA A 423 0.85 -1.95 -6.40
CA ALA A 423 0.89 -1.29 -7.70
C ALA A 423 -0.11 -0.11 -7.81
N SER A 424 -1.19 -0.12 -7.02
CA SER A 424 -2.21 0.94 -7.01
C SER A 424 -1.85 2.16 -6.17
N LEU A 425 -0.81 2.05 -5.33
CA LEU A 425 -0.36 3.13 -4.45
C LEU A 425 0.11 4.35 -5.24
N THR A 426 -0.27 5.52 -4.75
CA THR A 426 0.23 6.79 -5.26
C THR A 426 1.70 6.99 -4.93
N THR A 427 2.39 7.85 -5.69
CA THR A 427 3.78 8.22 -5.40
C THR A 427 3.94 8.85 -4.02
N ALA A 428 2.96 9.61 -3.53
CA ALA A 428 2.97 10.19 -2.18
C ALA A 428 2.86 9.12 -1.07
N GLN A 429 2.14 8.03 -1.31
CA GLN A 429 2.07 6.89 -0.38
C GLN A 429 3.39 6.13 -0.38
N ILE A 430 3.97 5.85 -1.54
CA ILE A 430 5.25 5.14 -1.69
C ILE A 430 6.39 5.87 -0.95
N VAL A 431 6.45 7.21 -1.04
CA VAL A 431 7.42 8.03 -0.28
C VAL A 431 7.28 7.82 1.23
N GLY A 432 6.06 7.57 1.73
CA GLY A 432 5.79 7.37 3.16
C GLY A 432 6.28 6.03 3.72
N MET A 433 6.70 5.08 2.89
CA MET A 433 7.15 3.76 3.35
C MET A 433 8.45 3.84 4.17
N ALA A 434 8.56 3.13 5.29
CA ALA A 434 9.85 3.03 5.96
C ALA A 434 10.85 2.21 5.13
N THR A 435 12.15 2.49 5.27
CA THR A 435 13.22 1.73 4.58
C THR A 435 13.18 0.25 4.92
N SER A 436 12.77 -0.12 6.14
CA SER A 436 12.54 -1.51 6.55
C SER A 436 11.39 -2.17 5.79
N ASN A 437 10.34 -1.43 5.40
CA ASN A 437 9.26 -1.98 4.58
C ASN A 437 9.74 -2.22 3.15
N VAL A 438 10.55 -1.31 2.59
CA VAL A 438 11.16 -1.49 1.25
C VAL A 438 12.07 -2.72 1.23
N ALA A 439 12.97 -2.85 2.21
CA ALA A 439 13.82 -4.01 2.37
C ALA A 439 13.04 -5.32 2.58
N ALA A 440 11.82 -5.26 3.15
CA ALA A 440 10.97 -6.42 3.40
C ALA A 440 10.11 -6.84 2.20
N LEU A 441 10.01 -6.04 1.12
CA LEU A 441 9.20 -6.38 -0.03
C LEU A 441 9.56 -7.76 -0.59
N THR A 442 8.56 -8.53 -1.02
CA THR A 442 8.84 -9.74 -1.81
C THR A 442 9.35 -9.37 -3.20
N THR A 443 9.97 -10.30 -3.91
CA THR A 443 10.39 -10.07 -5.31
C THR A 443 9.20 -9.77 -6.22
N ALA A 444 8.06 -10.42 -6.00
CA ALA A 444 6.82 -10.14 -6.74
C ALA A 444 6.27 -8.74 -6.45
N GLN A 445 6.35 -8.28 -5.20
CA GLN A 445 5.98 -6.92 -4.82
C GLN A 445 6.93 -5.88 -5.43
N ALA A 446 8.25 -6.10 -5.37
CA ALA A 446 9.22 -5.23 -6.04
C ALA A 446 8.95 -5.14 -7.55
N GLN A 447 8.70 -6.27 -8.21
CA GLN A 447 8.37 -6.33 -9.64
C GLN A 447 7.11 -5.53 -10.00
N ALA A 448 6.14 -5.44 -9.10
CA ALA A 448 4.87 -4.73 -9.31
C ALA A 448 5.02 -3.20 -9.28
N LEU A 449 6.14 -2.67 -8.77
CA LEU A 449 6.38 -1.24 -8.73
C LEU A 449 6.59 -0.65 -10.14
N SER A 450 5.95 0.48 -10.38
CA SER A 450 6.07 1.25 -11.62
C SER A 450 7.28 2.18 -11.61
N SER A 451 7.71 2.64 -12.79
CA SER A 451 8.78 3.63 -12.92
C SER A 451 8.48 4.95 -12.20
N ALA A 452 7.22 5.38 -12.15
CA ALA A 452 6.82 6.58 -11.42
C ALA A 452 6.94 6.39 -9.89
N GLN A 453 6.64 5.20 -9.38
CA GLN A 453 6.78 4.86 -7.96
C GLN A 453 8.26 4.75 -7.57
N LEU A 454 9.10 4.09 -8.38
CA LEU A 454 10.56 4.03 -8.15
C LEU A 454 11.17 5.44 -8.14
N LYS A 455 10.76 6.30 -9.06
CA LYS A 455 11.22 7.70 -9.12
C LYS A 455 10.83 8.53 -7.89
N ALA A 456 9.71 8.18 -7.26
CA ALA A 456 9.25 8.89 -6.08
C ALA A 456 10.02 8.51 -4.81
N LEU A 457 10.61 7.31 -4.74
CA LEU A 457 11.36 6.87 -3.57
C LEU A 457 12.57 7.77 -3.30
N GLY A 458 12.83 8.02 -2.02
CA GLY A 458 14.05 8.69 -1.58
C GLY A 458 15.28 7.78 -1.65
N SER A 459 16.48 8.37 -1.64
CA SER A 459 17.74 7.65 -1.80
C SER A 459 17.95 6.52 -0.77
N ASP A 460 17.53 6.71 0.48
CA ASP A 460 17.65 5.67 1.51
C ASP A 460 16.68 4.50 1.29
N GLN A 461 15.52 4.75 0.69
CA GLN A 461 14.59 3.70 0.29
C GLN A 461 15.14 2.93 -0.92
N ILE A 462 15.73 3.61 -1.91
CA ILE A 462 16.40 2.94 -3.05
C ILE A 462 17.56 2.05 -2.57
N LYS A 463 18.38 2.54 -1.64
CA LYS A 463 19.47 1.74 -1.03
C LYS A 463 18.98 0.54 -0.24
N ALA A 464 17.76 0.58 0.29
CA ALA A 464 17.19 -0.51 1.07
C ALA A 464 16.79 -1.73 0.22
N PHE A 465 16.70 -1.60 -1.10
CA PHE A 465 16.48 -2.75 -1.98
C PHE A 465 17.61 -3.77 -1.87
N THR A 466 17.23 -5.03 -1.70
CA THR A 466 18.15 -6.17 -1.79
C THR A 466 18.51 -6.48 -3.24
N SER A 467 19.61 -7.19 -3.45
CA SER A 467 20.03 -7.64 -4.78
C SER A 467 18.95 -8.45 -5.52
N THR A 468 18.20 -9.30 -4.80
CA THR A 468 17.13 -10.11 -5.42
C THR A 468 15.91 -9.28 -5.79
N GLN A 469 15.56 -8.25 -5.00
CA GLN A 469 14.48 -7.33 -5.35
C GLN A 469 14.87 -6.45 -6.55
N LEU A 470 16.11 -5.95 -6.62
CA LEU A 470 16.61 -5.20 -7.80
C LEU A 470 16.55 -6.06 -9.06
N ALA A 471 17.00 -7.32 -9.00
CA ALA A 471 16.92 -8.26 -10.11
C ALA A 471 15.47 -8.55 -10.56
N ALA A 472 14.50 -8.41 -9.66
CA ALA A 472 13.08 -8.65 -9.94
C ALA A 472 12.36 -7.44 -10.57
N LEU A 473 12.92 -6.23 -10.48
CA LEU A 473 12.33 -5.02 -11.06
C LEU A 473 12.12 -5.19 -12.59
N SER A 474 11.03 -4.64 -13.12
CA SER A 474 10.87 -4.62 -14.58
C SER A 474 11.89 -3.67 -15.24
N THR A 475 12.23 -3.93 -16.51
CA THR A 475 13.08 -3.03 -17.31
C THR A 475 12.47 -1.63 -17.46
N ALA A 476 11.14 -1.53 -17.40
CA ALA A 476 10.45 -0.24 -17.36
C ALA A 476 10.65 0.47 -16.01
N ALA A 477 10.56 -0.25 -14.89
CA ALA A 477 10.70 0.30 -13.54
C ALA A 477 12.12 0.84 -13.27
N ILE A 478 13.17 0.17 -13.73
CA ILE A 478 14.58 0.59 -13.57
C ILE A 478 14.84 1.99 -14.14
N LYS A 479 14.15 2.39 -15.23
CA LYS A 479 14.25 3.74 -15.81
C LYS A 479 13.73 4.84 -14.87
N GLY A 480 12.98 4.47 -13.83
CA GLY A 480 12.50 5.38 -12.80
C GLY A 480 13.55 5.73 -11.75
N ILE A 481 14.65 4.97 -11.61
CA ILE A 481 15.68 5.25 -10.60
C ILE A 481 16.59 6.37 -11.10
N ASP A 482 16.69 7.48 -10.38
CA ASP A 482 17.55 8.58 -10.81
C ASP A 482 19.04 8.17 -10.78
N GLY A 483 19.85 8.79 -11.64
CA GLY A 483 21.27 8.43 -11.79
C GLY A 483 22.07 8.58 -10.50
N SER A 484 21.74 9.55 -9.65
CA SER A 484 22.36 9.74 -8.33
C SER A 484 22.04 8.59 -7.37
N ASP A 485 20.83 8.04 -7.43
CA ASP A 485 20.43 6.94 -6.56
C ASP A 485 21.06 5.62 -7.01
N LEU A 486 21.17 5.39 -8.33
CA LEU A 486 21.97 4.29 -8.89
C LEU A 486 23.44 4.38 -8.47
N ALA A 487 24.04 5.58 -8.53
CA ALA A 487 25.42 5.81 -8.10
C ALA A 487 25.62 5.56 -6.59
N ALA A 488 24.55 5.64 -5.80
CA ALA A 488 24.58 5.43 -4.36
C ALA A 488 24.39 3.95 -3.94
N LEU A 489 24.01 3.06 -4.87
CA LEU A 489 23.96 1.61 -4.63
C LEU A 489 25.37 1.02 -4.51
N ASN A 490 25.52 -0.06 -3.75
CA ASN A 490 26.80 -0.76 -3.69
C ASN A 490 27.04 -1.64 -4.93
N THR A 491 28.27 -2.12 -5.12
CA THR A 491 28.66 -2.93 -6.28
C THR A 491 27.92 -4.27 -6.34
N THR A 492 27.53 -4.87 -5.21
CA THR A 492 26.73 -6.10 -5.16
C THR A 492 25.28 -5.89 -5.61
N GLN A 493 24.71 -4.71 -5.35
CA GLN A 493 23.39 -4.31 -5.84
C GLN A 493 23.42 -4.06 -7.36
N ILE A 494 24.46 -3.37 -7.85
CA ILE A 494 24.62 -3.12 -9.30
C ILE A 494 24.88 -4.44 -10.07
N ALA A 495 25.75 -5.31 -9.56
CA ALA A 495 26.04 -6.61 -10.17
C ALA A 495 24.83 -7.56 -10.17
N ALA A 496 23.78 -7.27 -9.40
CA ALA A 496 22.56 -8.07 -9.37
C ALA A 496 21.55 -7.68 -10.46
N LEU A 497 21.75 -6.55 -11.15
CA LEU A 497 20.96 -6.22 -12.32
C LEU A 497 21.14 -7.30 -13.39
N THR A 498 20.04 -7.67 -14.03
CA THR A 498 20.08 -8.57 -15.18
C THR A 498 20.58 -7.81 -16.41
N SER A 499 21.14 -8.53 -17.40
CA SER A 499 21.58 -7.93 -18.66
C SER A 499 20.47 -7.17 -19.40
N LEU A 500 19.22 -7.62 -19.29
CA LEU A 500 18.05 -6.89 -19.81
C LEU A 500 17.78 -5.58 -19.08
N GLN A 501 17.98 -5.54 -17.75
CA GLN A 501 17.87 -4.30 -16.97
C GLN A 501 19.03 -3.35 -17.27
N THR A 502 20.25 -3.87 -17.42
CA THR A 502 21.43 -3.09 -17.83
C THR A 502 21.21 -2.45 -19.21
N ALA A 503 20.71 -3.22 -20.18
CA ALA A 503 20.33 -2.72 -21.50
C ALA A 503 19.19 -1.67 -21.44
N ALA A 504 18.34 -1.71 -20.42
CA ALA A 504 17.24 -0.76 -20.25
C ALA A 504 17.66 0.57 -19.61
N LEU A 505 18.85 0.67 -19.02
CA LEU A 505 19.37 1.91 -18.44
C LEU A 505 19.44 3.03 -19.48
N THR A 506 19.15 4.26 -19.08
CA THR A 506 19.41 5.42 -19.95
C THR A 506 20.91 5.72 -20.00
N THR A 507 21.35 6.42 -21.05
CA THR A 507 22.73 6.91 -21.16
C THR A 507 23.13 7.78 -19.96
N ALA A 508 22.21 8.60 -19.45
CA ALA A 508 22.42 9.44 -18.27
C ALA A 508 22.58 8.61 -16.98
N GLN A 509 21.75 7.58 -16.78
CA GLN A 509 21.88 6.66 -15.64
C GLN A 509 23.22 5.91 -15.69
N LEU A 510 23.62 5.41 -16.87
CA LEU A 510 24.89 4.72 -17.04
C LEU A 510 26.09 5.64 -16.79
N ALA A 511 26.05 6.87 -17.30
CA ALA A 511 27.12 7.86 -17.09
C ALA A 511 27.24 8.32 -15.62
N ALA A 512 26.16 8.20 -14.82
CA ALA A 512 26.19 8.52 -13.40
C ALA A 512 26.84 7.43 -12.53
N LEU A 513 26.93 6.18 -13.01
CA LEU A 513 27.57 5.10 -12.27
C LEU A 513 29.05 5.37 -12.01
N THR A 514 29.53 4.93 -10.86
CA THR A 514 30.96 4.98 -10.53
C THR A 514 31.75 3.95 -11.36
N THR A 515 33.06 4.15 -11.46
CA THR A 515 33.97 3.21 -12.13
C THR A 515 33.94 1.81 -11.49
N ASP A 516 33.82 1.72 -10.16
CA ASP A 516 33.69 0.45 -9.45
C ASP A 516 32.37 -0.27 -9.75
N GLN A 517 31.28 0.47 -9.93
CA GLN A 517 29.99 -0.09 -10.33
C GLN A 517 30.00 -0.60 -11.78
N ILE A 518 30.63 0.13 -12.72
CA ILE A 518 30.84 -0.34 -14.10
C ILE A 518 31.72 -1.59 -14.12
N ARG A 519 32.77 -1.63 -13.28
CA ARG A 519 33.63 -2.81 -13.13
C ARG A 519 32.91 -4.01 -12.51
N ALA A 520 31.81 -3.78 -11.79
CA ALA A 520 31.00 -4.84 -11.19
C ALA A 520 30.06 -5.55 -12.19
N PHE A 521 29.85 -4.99 -13.39
CA PHE A 521 29.07 -5.64 -14.44
C PHE A 521 29.71 -6.94 -14.93
N GLY A 522 28.88 -7.92 -15.29
CA GLY A 522 29.32 -9.11 -16.00
C GLY A 522 29.71 -8.82 -17.46
N THR A 523 30.31 -9.79 -18.15
CA THR A 523 30.57 -9.67 -19.59
C THR A 523 29.28 -9.65 -20.42
N GLU A 524 28.23 -10.34 -19.96
CA GLU A 524 26.91 -10.33 -20.58
C GLU A 524 26.23 -8.96 -20.49
N ASP A 525 26.42 -8.25 -19.38
CA ASP A 525 25.93 -6.88 -19.22
C ASP A 525 26.57 -5.92 -20.24
N ILE A 526 27.90 -6.03 -20.44
CA ILE A 526 28.63 -5.22 -21.41
C ILE A 526 28.17 -5.51 -22.84
N GLN A 527 27.92 -6.79 -23.18
CA GLN A 527 27.35 -7.18 -24.48
C GLN A 527 25.93 -6.68 -24.68
N ALA A 528 25.15 -6.57 -23.60
CA ALA A 528 23.76 -6.11 -23.67
C ALA A 528 23.62 -4.59 -23.82
N LEU A 529 24.71 -3.82 -23.60
CA LEU A 529 24.70 -2.38 -23.83
C LEU A 529 24.45 -2.08 -25.31
N THR A 530 23.59 -1.11 -25.56
CA THR A 530 23.41 -0.55 -26.90
C THR A 530 24.60 0.35 -27.26
N THR A 531 24.85 0.53 -28.56
CA THR A 531 25.87 1.45 -29.07
C THR A 531 25.73 2.88 -28.55
N SER A 532 24.50 3.35 -28.31
CA SER A 532 24.27 4.66 -27.70
C SER A 532 24.68 4.72 -26.23
N GLN A 533 24.47 3.64 -25.47
CA GLN A 533 24.93 3.50 -24.08
C GLN A 533 26.45 3.42 -24.01
N VAL A 534 27.11 2.63 -24.86
CA VAL A 534 28.58 2.57 -24.91
C VAL A 534 29.18 3.93 -25.27
N LYS A 535 28.60 4.64 -26.25
CA LYS A 535 29.01 6.02 -26.57
C LYS A 535 28.74 7.02 -25.43
N GLY A 536 27.80 6.72 -24.54
CA GLY A 536 27.48 7.53 -23.36
C GLY A 536 28.43 7.31 -22.18
N LEU A 537 29.24 6.24 -22.18
CA LEU A 537 30.22 6.00 -21.11
C LEU A 537 31.27 7.11 -21.07
N THR A 538 31.65 7.51 -19.85
CA THR A 538 32.79 8.42 -19.66
C THR A 538 34.12 7.71 -19.96
N SER A 539 35.16 8.49 -20.26
CA SER A 539 36.51 7.93 -20.45
C SER A 539 37.04 7.20 -19.21
N ALA A 540 36.69 7.68 -18.01
CA ALA A 540 37.03 7.02 -16.76
C ALA A 540 36.33 5.66 -16.60
N GLN A 541 35.04 5.59 -16.95
CA GLN A 541 34.28 4.33 -16.92
C GLN A 541 34.81 3.31 -17.93
N LEU A 542 35.12 3.74 -19.16
CA LEU A 542 35.71 2.85 -20.16
C LEU A 542 37.10 2.34 -19.73
N GLY A 543 37.93 3.23 -19.16
CA GLY A 543 39.25 2.87 -18.63
C GLY A 543 39.23 1.94 -17.43
N ALA A 544 38.11 1.91 -16.70
CA ALA A 544 37.90 1.02 -15.54
C ALA A 544 37.44 -0.39 -15.93
N LEU A 545 37.08 -0.63 -17.20
CA LEU A 545 36.68 -1.95 -17.67
C LEU A 545 37.83 -2.96 -17.48
N THR A 546 37.47 -4.15 -17.01
CA THR A 546 38.38 -5.29 -17.01
C THR A 546 38.71 -5.71 -18.44
N THR A 547 39.79 -6.47 -18.62
CA THR A 547 40.14 -7.02 -19.93
C THR A 547 39.06 -7.97 -20.48
N ALA A 548 38.41 -8.75 -19.62
CA ALA A 548 37.30 -9.62 -20.01
C ALA A 548 36.07 -8.83 -20.50
N GLN A 549 35.70 -7.76 -19.78
CA GLN A 549 34.64 -6.84 -20.21
C GLN A 549 35.00 -6.14 -21.51
N MET A 550 36.26 -5.75 -21.70
CA MET A 550 36.71 -5.14 -22.96
C MET A 550 36.60 -6.13 -24.13
N VAL A 551 37.01 -7.38 -23.94
CA VAL A 551 36.86 -8.44 -24.95
C VAL A 551 35.38 -8.71 -25.26
N ALA A 552 34.50 -8.57 -24.27
CA ALA A 552 33.07 -8.77 -24.45
C ALA A 552 32.38 -7.67 -25.26
N MET A 553 32.94 -6.46 -25.35
CA MET A 553 32.33 -5.35 -26.11
C MET A 553 32.21 -5.67 -27.60
N GLU A 554 31.03 -5.40 -28.17
CA GLU A 554 30.79 -5.64 -29.59
C GLU A 554 31.65 -4.75 -30.48
N THR A 555 31.99 -5.23 -31.67
CA THR A 555 32.85 -4.50 -32.61
C THR A 555 32.22 -3.21 -33.11
N ILE A 556 30.88 -3.18 -33.23
CA ILE A 556 30.12 -1.97 -33.61
C ILE A 556 30.19 -0.90 -32.52
N ASP A 557 30.18 -1.32 -31.25
CA ASP A 557 30.26 -0.42 -30.12
C ASP A 557 31.65 0.18 -29.97
N LEU A 558 32.70 -0.66 -30.10
CA LEU A 558 34.09 -0.18 -30.12
C LEU A 558 34.34 0.81 -31.28
N ALA A 559 33.79 0.54 -32.46
CA ALA A 559 33.90 1.43 -33.62
C ALA A 559 33.19 2.78 -33.39
N SER A 560 32.17 2.82 -32.52
CA SER A 560 31.41 4.02 -32.19
C SER A 560 32.08 4.93 -31.15
N LEU A 561 33.12 4.44 -30.48
CA LEU A 561 33.83 5.18 -29.43
C LEU A 561 34.44 6.48 -29.98
N THR A 562 34.24 7.54 -29.21
CA THR A 562 34.88 8.83 -29.46
C THR A 562 36.37 8.76 -29.18
N THR A 563 37.15 9.67 -29.79
CA THR A 563 38.58 9.78 -29.52
C THR A 563 38.89 10.05 -28.04
N ALA A 564 38.04 10.81 -27.35
CA ALA A 564 38.18 11.06 -25.91
C ALA A 564 37.98 9.79 -25.06
N GLN A 565 37.06 8.90 -25.47
CA GLN A 565 36.86 7.61 -24.80
C GLN A 565 38.04 6.67 -25.05
N ILE A 566 38.54 6.60 -26.29
CA ILE A 566 39.71 5.79 -26.67
C ILE A 566 40.95 6.16 -25.83
N VAL A 567 41.20 7.46 -25.60
CA VAL A 567 42.27 7.93 -24.70
C VAL A 567 42.13 7.39 -23.29
N GLY A 568 40.90 7.15 -22.81
CA GLY A 568 40.64 6.61 -21.48
C GLY A 568 41.02 5.15 -21.29
N MET A 569 41.24 4.38 -22.37
CA MET A 569 41.52 2.95 -22.29
C MET A 569 42.87 2.67 -21.60
N SER A 570 42.93 1.67 -20.71
CA SER A 570 44.22 1.24 -20.16
C SER A 570 45.07 0.52 -21.22
N THR A 571 46.39 0.48 -21.03
CA THR A 571 47.29 -0.32 -21.88
C THR A 571 46.93 -1.80 -21.85
N SER A 572 46.44 -2.31 -20.70
CA SER A 572 45.89 -3.67 -20.60
C SER A 572 44.64 -3.88 -21.44
N ASN A 573 43.75 -2.89 -21.56
CA ASN A 573 42.58 -3.00 -22.43
C ASN A 573 43.00 -3.07 -23.90
N ILE A 574 43.95 -2.22 -24.33
CA ILE A 574 44.48 -2.24 -25.71
C ILE A 574 45.11 -3.60 -26.02
N ALA A 575 45.97 -4.11 -25.15
CA ALA A 575 46.62 -5.41 -25.33
C ALA A 575 45.63 -6.59 -25.32
N ALA A 576 44.46 -6.44 -24.67
CA ALA A 576 43.42 -7.45 -24.61
C ALA A 576 42.45 -7.45 -25.80
N LEU A 577 42.45 -6.41 -26.65
CA LEU A 577 41.54 -6.34 -27.80
C LEU A 577 41.70 -7.56 -28.71
N THR A 578 40.57 -8.12 -29.11
CA THR A 578 40.55 -9.24 -30.07
C THR A 578 40.93 -8.76 -31.48
N SER A 579 41.28 -9.70 -32.35
CA SER A 579 41.55 -9.42 -33.77
C SER A 579 40.42 -8.66 -34.45
N SER A 580 39.17 -9.06 -34.24
CA SER A 580 38.00 -8.39 -34.82
C SER A 580 37.81 -6.97 -34.29
N GLN A 581 38.11 -6.75 -33.01
CA GLN A 581 38.05 -5.43 -32.39
C GLN A 581 39.16 -4.50 -32.90
N VAL A 582 40.40 -4.98 -33.03
CA VAL A 582 41.50 -4.17 -33.60
C VAL A 582 41.23 -3.77 -35.04
N GLN A 583 40.59 -4.65 -35.82
CA GLN A 583 40.24 -4.38 -37.22
C GLN A 583 39.26 -3.21 -37.38
N THR A 584 38.42 -2.91 -36.39
CA THR A 584 37.45 -1.80 -36.48
C THR A 584 38.03 -0.44 -36.12
N LEU A 585 39.23 -0.39 -35.55
CA LEU A 585 39.87 0.88 -35.20
C LEU A 585 40.18 1.71 -36.45
N ASN A 586 39.87 3.00 -36.37
CA ASN A 586 40.12 3.95 -37.47
C ASN A 586 41.29 4.90 -37.18
N SER A 587 41.71 5.65 -38.20
CA SER A 587 42.87 6.55 -38.11
C SER A 587 42.72 7.65 -37.07
N ALA A 588 41.51 8.16 -36.84
CA ALA A 588 41.26 9.18 -35.82
C ALA A 588 41.39 8.60 -34.41
N GLN A 589 40.95 7.36 -34.21
CA GLN A 589 41.08 6.64 -32.93
C GLN A 589 42.55 6.31 -32.64
N LEU A 590 43.31 5.79 -33.62
CA LEU A 590 44.75 5.53 -33.44
C LEU A 590 45.53 6.81 -33.16
N LYS A 591 45.19 7.92 -33.85
CA LYS A 591 45.81 9.23 -33.60
C LYS A 591 45.54 9.79 -32.21
N ALA A 592 44.43 9.39 -31.59
CA ALA A 592 44.07 9.85 -30.26
C ALA A 592 44.83 9.11 -29.16
N LEU A 593 45.29 7.88 -29.41
CA LEU A 593 46.03 7.10 -28.41
C LEU A 593 47.34 7.80 -28.01
N GLY A 594 47.69 7.71 -26.73
CA GLY A 594 48.99 8.10 -26.24
C GLY A 594 50.06 7.05 -26.53
N SER A 595 51.34 7.45 -26.44
CA SER A 595 52.48 6.60 -26.79
C SER A 595 52.52 5.25 -26.08
N ASP A 596 52.12 5.21 -24.79
CA ASP A 596 52.12 3.95 -24.04
C ASP A 596 50.97 3.02 -24.46
N GLN A 597 49.84 3.57 -24.93
CA GLN A 597 48.76 2.78 -25.51
C GLN A 597 49.16 2.25 -26.90
N ILE A 598 49.86 3.03 -27.72
CA ILE A 598 50.39 2.55 -29.00
C ILE A 598 51.39 1.40 -28.78
N LYS A 599 52.29 1.53 -27.80
CA LYS A 599 53.22 0.45 -27.42
C LYS A 599 52.52 -0.79 -26.86
N ALA A 600 51.30 -0.67 -26.35
CA ALA A 600 50.57 -1.79 -25.79
C ALA A 600 50.02 -2.75 -26.86
N PHE A 601 49.96 -2.34 -28.14
CA PHE A 601 49.60 -3.26 -29.22
C PHE A 601 50.58 -4.42 -29.32
N THR A 602 50.06 -5.64 -29.29
CA THR A 602 50.89 -6.84 -29.41
C THR A 602 51.35 -7.05 -30.85
N THR A 603 52.36 -7.90 -31.03
CA THR A 603 52.81 -8.36 -32.36
C THR A 603 51.73 -9.12 -33.14
N ALA A 604 50.71 -9.66 -32.46
CA ALA A 604 49.57 -10.29 -33.10
C ALA A 604 48.52 -9.27 -33.57
N GLN A 605 48.42 -8.10 -32.93
CA GLN A 605 47.41 -7.08 -33.22
C GLN A 605 47.87 -6.08 -34.28
N LEU A 606 49.15 -5.67 -34.28
CA LEU A 606 49.68 -4.71 -35.27
C LEU A 606 49.42 -5.12 -36.73
N PRO A 607 49.60 -6.39 -37.17
CA PRO A 607 49.32 -6.79 -38.54
C PRO A 607 47.85 -6.65 -38.96
N ILE A 608 46.94 -6.53 -37.99
CA ILE A 608 45.48 -6.49 -38.20
C ILE A 608 44.98 -5.07 -38.48
N LEU A 609 45.72 -4.06 -38.05
CA LEU A 609 45.38 -2.66 -38.31
C LEU A 609 45.23 -2.42 -39.82
N SER A 610 44.13 -1.79 -40.21
CA SER A 610 43.99 -1.39 -41.62
C SER A 610 45.10 -0.40 -41.99
N THR A 611 45.49 -0.39 -43.26
CA THR A 611 46.48 0.56 -43.80
C THR A 611 46.06 2.01 -43.55
N SER A 612 44.76 2.30 -43.63
CA SER A 612 44.19 3.60 -43.27
C SER A 612 44.36 3.93 -41.79
N ALA A 613 44.07 2.98 -40.89
CA ALA A 613 44.21 3.17 -39.45
C ALA A 613 45.65 3.42 -39.01
N LEU A 614 46.61 2.68 -39.59
CA LEU A 614 48.05 2.82 -39.30
C LEU A 614 48.57 4.24 -39.58
N ARG A 615 48.01 4.95 -40.56
CA ARG A 615 48.35 6.35 -40.87
C ARG A 615 47.93 7.33 -39.76
N GLY A 616 47.12 6.88 -38.81
CA GLY A 616 46.80 7.64 -37.60
C GLY A 616 47.93 7.71 -36.58
N ILE A 617 48.86 6.73 -36.59
CA ILE A 617 49.98 6.69 -35.65
C ILE A 617 51.04 7.71 -36.12
N ASP A 618 51.43 8.64 -35.25
CA ASP A 618 52.45 9.62 -35.63
C ASP A 618 53.87 9.01 -35.70
N GLY A 619 54.82 9.80 -36.20
CA GLY A 619 56.20 9.34 -36.35
C GLY A 619 56.90 9.04 -35.02
N ALA A 620 56.58 9.77 -33.95
CA ALA A 620 57.21 9.57 -32.65
C ALA A 620 56.71 8.28 -32.00
N ASP A 621 55.42 8.00 -32.09
CA ASP A 621 54.80 6.77 -31.58
C ASP A 621 55.25 5.53 -32.37
N LEU A 622 55.38 5.63 -33.70
CA LEU A 622 55.99 4.58 -34.51
C LEU A 622 57.45 4.33 -34.11
N ALA A 623 58.23 5.39 -33.89
CA ALA A 623 59.62 5.28 -33.44
C ALA A 623 59.75 4.64 -32.04
N ALA A 624 58.70 4.73 -31.24
CA ALA A 624 58.65 4.17 -29.89
C ALA A 624 58.24 2.68 -29.85
N LEU A 625 57.79 2.10 -30.97
CA LEU A 625 57.51 0.66 -31.07
C LEU A 625 58.80 -0.16 -30.96
N SER A 626 58.71 -1.34 -30.34
CA SER A 626 59.83 -2.28 -30.32
C SER A 626 60.16 -2.79 -31.73
N THR A 627 61.39 -3.30 -31.92
CA THR A 627 61.78 -3.94 -33.17
C THR A 627 60.94 -5.18 -33.48
N ALA A 628 60.49 -5.93 -32.47
CA ALA A 628 59.57 -7.05 -32.66
C ALA A 628 58.19 -6.61 -33.18
N GLN A 629 57.66 -5.50 -32.67
CA GLN A 629 56.43 -4.87 -33.16
C GLN A 629 56.58 -4.38 -34.60
N MET A 630 57.70 -3.73 -34.93
CA MET A 630 58.00 -3.28 -36.29
C MET A 630 58.27 -4.43 -37.27
N ALA A 631 58.78 -5.57 -36.81
CA ALA A 631 58.92 -6.76 -37.64
C ALA A 631 57.57 -7.45 -37.92
N ALA A 632 56.54 -7.18 -37.10
CA ALA A 632 55.23 -7.81 -37.24
C ALA A 632 54.32 -7.11 -38.26
N ILE A 633 54.54 -5.84 -38.59
CA ILE A 633 53.70 -5.15 -39.58
C ILE A 633 53.88 -5.75 -40.97
N THR A 634 52.79 -5.78 -41.74
CA THR A 634 52.75 -6.39 -43.07
C THR A 634 53.39 -5.51 -44.14
N THR A 635 53.72 -6.09 -45.29
CA THR A 635 54.22 -5.35 -46.45
C THR A 635 53.24 -4.30 -46.96
N SER A 636 51.92 -4.58 -46.93
CA SER A 636 50.88 -3.60 -47.26
C SER A 636 50.81 -2.45 -46.26
N GLN A 637 51.11 -2.70 -44.99
CA GLN A 637 51.19 -1.66 -43.96
C GLN A 637 52.44 -0.80 -44.13
N ILE A 638 53.59 -1.42 -44.45
CA ILE A 638 54.84 -0.72 -44.75
C ILE A 638 54.65 0.23 -45.95
N SER A 639 54.04 -0.24 -47.06
CA SER A 639 53.79 0.60 -48.24
C SER A 639 52.77 1.72 -47.98
N ALA A 640 51.96 1.61 -46.93
CA ALA A 640 50.99 2.63 -46.52
C ALA A 640 51.58 3.72 -45.60
N LEU A 641 52.78 3.52 -45.04
CA LEU A 641 53.44 4.53 -44.21
C LEU A 641 53.70 5.81 -45.02
N THR A 642 53.51 6.97 -44.41
CA THR A 642 53.95 8.22 -45.05
C THR A 642 55.47 8.35 -45.01
N THR A 643 56.05 9.15 -45.90
CA THR A 643 57.49 9.44 -45.91
C THR A 643 57.95 10.04 -44.58
N SER A 644 57.12 10.87 -43.93
CA SER A 644 57.41 11.44 -42.61
C SER A 644 57.41 10.39 -41.49
N GLN A 645 56.44 9.47 -41.49
CA GLN A 645 56.41 8.36 -40.54
C GLN A 645 57.63 7.45 -40.72
N LEU A 646 57.96 7.09 -41.97
CA LEU A 646 59.12 6.26 -42.29
C LEU A 646 60.43 6.94 -41.88
N GLY A 647 60.58 8.24 -42.16
CA GLY A 647 61.76 9.01 -41.76
C GLY A 647 61.94 9.17 -40.26
N SER A 648 60.89 8.95 -39.47
CA SER A 648 60.94 8.98 -38.00
C SER A 648 61.41 7.66 -37.39
N LEU A 649 61.38 6.56 -38.14
CA LEU A 649 61.80 5.25 -37.64
C LEU A 649 63.28 5.23 -37.27
N THR A 650 63.58 4.56 -36.16
CA THR A 650 64.96 4.31 -35.76
C THR A 650 65.67 3.37 -36.74
N THR A 651 67.00 3.42 -36.74
CA THR A 651 67.83 2.53 -37.59
C THR A 651 67.58 1.05 -37.30
N SER A 652 67.37 0.67 -36.04
CA SER A 652 67.03 -0.70 -35.67
C SER A 652 65.64 -1.12 -36.17
N GLN A 653 64.67 -0.22 -36.24
CA GLN A 653 63.35 -0.51 -36.81
C GLN A 653 63.39 -0.64 -38.33
N ILE A 654 64.23 0.14 -39.03
CA ILE A 654 64.49 -0.03 -40.47
C ILE A 654 65.16 -1.39 -40.76
N GLN A 655 65.99 -1.91 -39.86
CA GLN A 655 66.47 -3.29 -39.98
C GLN A 655 65.33 -4.31 -39.75
N ALA A 656 64.44 -4.03 -38.81
CA ALA A 656 63.37 -4.94 -38.41
C ALA A 656 62.30 -5.20 -39.49
N ILE A 657 62.07 -4.29 -40.45
CA ILE A 657 61.11 -4.51 -41.55
C ILE A 657 61.53 -5.62 -42.53
N GLY A 658 62.79 -6.07 -42.49
CA GLY A 658 63.32 -7.15 -43.31
C GLY A 658 63.39 -6.83 -44.82
N SER A 659 63.88 -7.77 -45.62
CA SER A 659 64.04 -7.58 -47.07
C SER A 659 62.70 -7.45 -47.81
N ALA A 660 61.68 -8.23 -47.42
CA ALA A 660 60.35 -8.11 -48.02
C ALA A 660 59.69 -6.76 -47.71
N GLY A 661 59.94 -6.19 -46.53
CA GLY A 661 59.49 -4.85 -46.18
C GLY A 661 60.19 -3.77 -47.00
N VAL A 662 61.49 -3.91 -47.27
CA VAL A 662 62.24 -3.00 -48.15
C VAL A 662 61.69 -3.03 -49.57
N VAL A 663 61.41 -4.22 -50.12
CA VAL A 663 60.76 -4.37 -51.44
C VAL A 663 59.36 -3.76 -51.47
N ALA A 664 58.65 -3.76 -50.34
CA ALA A 664 57.31 -3.18 -50.25
C ALA A 664 57.30 -1.65 -50.19
N LEU A 665 58.46 -1.00 -49.98
CA LEU A 665 58.54 0.46 -50.00
C LEU A 665 58.21 0.96 -51.41
N THR A 666 57.42 2.03 -51.47
CA THR A 666 57.25 2.78 -52.72
C THR A 666 58.51 3.59 -53.01
N THR A 667 58.75 3.90 -54.28
CA THR A 667 59.88 4.76 -54.70
C THR A 667 59.92 6.12 -53.99
N SER A 668 58.75 6.68 -53.65
CA SER A 668 58.66 7.92 -52.84
C SER A 668 59.07 7.70 -51.38
N GLN A 669 58.74 6.56 -50.79
CA GLN A 669 59.17 6.19 -49.45
C GLN A 669 60.67 5.90 -49.40
N MET A 670 61.20 5.22 -50.42
CA MET A 670 62.62 4.94 -50.55
C MET A 670 63.45 6.24 -50.64
N SER A 671 63.05 7.16 -51.52
CA SER A 671 63.66 8.50 -51.62
C SER A 671 63.40 9.38 -50.40
N GLY A 672 62.53 8.97 -49.47
CA GLY A 672 62.31 9.62 -48.18
C GLY A 672 63.23 9.14 -47.05
N LEU A 673 63.99 8.05 -47.21
CA LEU A 673 64.88 7.55 -46.16
C LEU A 673 66.06 8.49 -45.89
N THR A 674 66.43 8.62 -44.62
CA THR A 674 67.64 9.35 -44.25
C THR A 674 68.91 8.56 -44.58
N THR A 675 70.05 9.24 -44.67
CA THR A 675 71.37 8.59 -44.86
C THR A 675 71.70 7.62 -43.73
N SER A 676 71.27 7.91 -42.50
CA SER A 676 71.46 7.01 -41.35
C SER A 676 70.61 5.75 -41.45
N GLN A 677 69.38 5.86 -41.96
CA GLN A 677 68.51 4.71 -42.19
C GLN A 677 69.03 3.84 -43.34
N LEU A 678 69.54 4.44 -44.42
CA LEU A 678 70.21 3.71 -45.51
C LEU A 678 71.47 2.99 -45.01
N ALA A 679 72.32 3.65 -44.22
CA ALA A 679 73.51 3.05 -43.61
C ALA A 679 73.17 1.87 -42.70
N ALA A 680 71.97 1.86 -42.12
CA ALA A 680 71.52 0.84 -41.21
C ALA A 680 70.98 -0.42 -41.91
N LEU A 681 70.62 -0.37 -43.19
CA LEU A 681 70.11 -1.55 -43.90
C LEU A 681 71.11 -2.72 -43.84
N THR A 682 70.62 -3.93 -43.68
CA THR A 682 71.49 -5.12 -43.79
C THR A 682 71.92 -5.34 -45.25
N ASN A 683 73.00 -6.10 -45.47
CA ASN A 683 73.41 -6.44 -46.84
C ASN A 683 72.30 -7.14 -47.62
N ALA A 684 71.51 -8.00 -46.98
CA ALA A 684 70.37 -8.69 -47.59
C ALA A 684 69.19 -7.75 -47.92
N GLN A 685 69.01 -6.68 -47.15
CA GLN A 685 68.02 -5.64 -47.45
C GLN A 685 68.48 -4.76 -48.61
N VAL A 686 69.76 -4.39 -48.65
CA VAL A 686 70.36 -3.64 -49.77
C VAL A 686 70.30 -4.44 -51.07
N ALA A 687 70.58 -5.75 -51.01
CA ALA A 687 70.46 -6.65 -52.16
C ALA A 687 69.02 -6.77 -52.67
N ALA A 688 68.03 -6.51 -51.82
CA ALA A 688 66.61 -6.53 -52.18
C ALA A 688 66.10 -5.21 -52.75
N LEU A 689 66.91 -4.14 -52.77
CA LEU A 689 66.50 -2.85 -53.35
C LEU A 689 66.22 -2.99 -54.85
N GLU A 690 65.06 -2.52 -55.28
CA GLU A 690 64.72 -2.46 -56.69
C GLU A 690 65.61 -1.41 -57.39
N THR A 691 65.94 -1.65 -58.66
CA THR A 691 66.80 -0.74 -59.42
C THR A 691 66.15 0.64 -59.62
N GLN A 692 64.82 0.69 -59.74
CA GLN A 692 64.06 1.93 -59.81
C GLN A 692 64.16 2.76 -58.53
N ASP A 693 64.05 2.08 -57.39
CA ASP A 693 64.16 2.68 -56.06
C ASP A 693 65.55 3.25 -55.80
N LEU A 694 66.59 2.51 -56.22
CA LEU A 694 67.97 2.96 -56.13
C LEU A 694 68.22 4.19 -57.03
N ALA A 695 67.70 4.20 -58.26
CA ALA A 695 67.82 5.33 -59.19
C ALA A 695 67.09 6.59 -58.68
N ALA A 696 66.07 6.44 -57.84
CA ALA A 696 65.30 7.55 -57.28
C ALA A 696 65.95 8.21 -56.04
N LEU A 697 67.00 7.61 -55.46
CA LEU A 697 67.73 8.22 -54.35
C LEU A 697 68.44 9.52 -54.77
N SER A 698 68.55 10.47 -53.86
CA SER A 698 69.44 11.62 -54.08
C SER A 698 70.92 11.20 -54.03
N SER A 699 71.79 11.97 -54.68
CA SER A 699 73.25 11.80 -54.57
C SER A 699 73.72 11.78 -53.10
N THR A 700 73.10 12.56 -52.22
CA THR A 700 73.40 12.57 -50.77
C THR A 700 72.98 11.28 -50.09
N GLN A 701 71.86 10.68 -50.46
CA GLN A 701 71.41 9.40 -49.91
C GLN A 701 72.34 8.25 -50.30
N VAL A 702 72.86 8.26 -51.54
CA VAL A 702 73.79 7.23 -52.03
C VAL A 702 75.11 7.21 -51.25
N THR A 703 75.56 8.35 -50.71
CA THR A 703 76.73 8.37 -49.81
C THR A 703 76.45 7.77 -48.44
N GLY A 704 75.17 7.55 -48.09
CA GLY A 704 74.75 6.89 -46.87
C GLY A 704 75.04 5.39 -46.84
N PHE A 705 75.25 4.73 -47.99
CA PHE A 705 75.61 3.31 -48.01
C PHE A 705 77.02 3.08 -47.47
N THR A 706 77.16 2.14 -46.55
CA THR A 706 78.47 1.74 -46.02
C THR A 706 79.28 0.96 -47.06
N PRO A 707 80.63 0.95 -46.96
CA PRO A 707 81.49 0.10 -47.77
C PRO A 707 81.06 -1.38 -47.80
N SER A 708 80.63 -1.94 -46.68
CA SER A 708 80.13 -3.33 -46.60
C SER A 708 78.85 -3.53 -47.43
N GLN A 709 77.91 -2.59 -47.36
CA GLN A 709 76.68 -2.66 -48.15
C GLN A 709 76.95 -2.55 -49.65
N ILE A 710 77.89 -1.69 -50.06
CA ILE A 710 78.33 -1.62 -51.47
C ILE A 710 78.96 -2.94 -51.89
N GLN A 711 79.91 -3.47 -51.12
CA GLN A 711 80.63 -4.70 -51.47
C GLN A 711 79.74 -5.93 -51.54
N ALA A 712 78.91 -6.15 -50.51
CA ALA A 712 78.20 -7.41 -50.29
C ALA A 712 76.68 -7.31 -50.50
N GLY A 713 76.13 -6.10 -50.55
CA GLY A 713 74.71 -5.85 -50.78
C GLY A 713 74.39 -5.50 -52.24
N PHE A 714 75.21 -4.72 -52.94
CA PHE A 714 74.91 -4.33 -54.31
C PHE A 714 75.16 -5.48 -55.29
N SER A 715 74.19 -5.78 -56.15
CA SER A 715 74.39 -6.58 -57.35
C SER A 715 75.00 -5.73 -58.48
N THR A 716 75.52 -6.38 -59.52
CA THR A 716 76.00 -5.68 -60.72
C THR A 716 74.89 -4.89 -61.41
N GLN A 717 73.64 -5.36 -61.37
CA GLN A 717 72.49 -4.63 -61.90
C GLN A 717 72.18 -3.37 -61.09
N GLN A 718 72.33 -3.42 -59.77
CA GLN A 718 72.17 -2.25 -58.91
C GLN A 718 73.30 -1.23 -59.11
N ILE A 719 74.53 -1.67 -59.39
CA ILE A 719 75.62 -0.76 -59.77
C ILE A 719 75.28 -0.01 -61.06
N VAL A 720 74.79 -0.72 -62.08
CA VAL A 720 74.35 -0.12 -63.35
C VAL A 720 73.13 0.81 -63.17
N ALA A 721 72.27 0.52 -62.19
CA ALA A 721 71.07 1.33 -61.94
C ALA A 721 71.36 2.70 -61.29
N LEU A 722 72.56 2.90 -60.74
CA LEU A 722 72.96 4.22 -60.24
C LEU A 722 73.07 5.19 -61.41
N THR A 723 72.44 6.35 -61.28
CA THR A 723 72.66 7.45 -62.22
C THR A 723 74.10 7.94 -62.11
N THR A 724 74.63 8.52 -63.19
CA THR A 724 75.98 9.10 -63.22
C THR A 724 76.23 10.13 -62.11
N ASN A 725 75.22 10.88 -61.69
CA ASN A 725 75.33 11.81 -60.56
C ASN A 725 75.41 11.11 -59.20
N GLN A 726 74.70 9.99 -59.03
CA GLN A 726 74.78 9.16 -57.83
C GLN A 726 76.12 8.42 -57.76
N PHE A 727 76.57 7.84 -58.88
CA PHE A 727 77.85 7.15 -58.96
C PHE A 727 79.02 8.09 -58.67
N ARG A 728 79.01 9.30 -59.24
CA ARG A 728 79.98 10.37 -58.92
C ARG A 728 79.94 10.78 -57.45
N ALA A 729 78.81 10.67 -56.77
CA ALA A 729 78.69 11.08 -55.36
C ALA A 729 79.31 10.07 -54.38
N LEU A 730 79.58 8.83 -54.81
CA LEU A 730 80.17 7.80 -53.96
C LEU A 730 81.48 8.28 -53.31
N LEU A 731 81.67 7.99 -52.03
CA LEU A 731 82.90 8.30 -51.33
C LEU A 731 84.04 7.40 -51.85
N SER A 732 85.28 7.86 -51.76
CA SER A 732 86.47 7.05 -52.09
C SER A 732 86.48 5.70 -51.38
N SER A 733 86.00 5.64 -50.13
CA SER A 733 85.86 4.38 -49.37
C SER A 733 84.80 3.43 -49.93
N GLN A 734 83.71 3.95 -50.50
CA GLN A 734 82.68 3.17 -51.17
C GLN A 734 83.19 2.62 -52.51
N ILE A 735 83.93 3.43 -53.28
CA ILE A 735 84.59 3.01 -54.53
C ILE A 735 85.62 1.90 -54.26
N ALA A 736 86.46 2.06 -53.24
CA ALA A 736 87.44 1.05 -52.83
C ALA A 736 86.80 -0.28 -52.39
N ALA A 737 85.53 -0.25 -51.96
CA ALA A 737 84.81 -1.42 -51.49
C ALA A 737 84.15 -2.25 -52.61
N LEU A 738 84.03 -1.70 -53.83
CA LEU A 738 83.43 -2.42 -54.95
C LEU A 738 84.14 -3.77 -55.19
N THR A 739 83.39 -4.81 -55.51
CA THR A 739 84.01 -6.05 -55.99
C THR A 739 84.54 -5.87 -57.40
N THR A 740 85.44 -6.74 -57.86
CA THR A 740 85.91 -6.71 -59.25
C THR A 740 84.76 -6.85 -60.24
N GLN A 741 83.75 -7.68 -59.95
CA GLN A 741 82.56 -7.82 -60.79
C GLN A 741 81.70 -6.56 -60.84
N GLN A 742 81.56 -5.86 -59.70
CA GLN A 742 80.88 -4.57 -59.66
C GLN A 742 81.64 -3.49 -60.45
N VAL A 743 82.98 -3.46 -60.37
CA VAL A 743 83.81 -2.54 -61.18
C VAL A 743 83.69 -2.84 -62.68
N GLN A 744 83.65 -4.11 -63.07
CA GLN A 744 83.40 -4.51 -64.46
C GLN A 744 82.05 -4.03 -64.98
N ALA A 745 81.03 -3.99 -64.11
CA ALA A 745 79.69 -3.56 -64.46
C ALA A 745 79.51 -2.04 -64.57
N ILE A 746 80.51 -1.23 -64.18
CA ILE A 746 80.41 0.24 -64.26
C ILE A 746 80.27 0.69 -65.72
N GLU A 747 79.25 1.50 -66.01
CA GLU A 747 79.06 2.07 -67.34
C GLU A 747 80.16 3.08 -67.68
N SER A 748 80.50 3.20 -68.96
CA SER A 748 81.58 4.10 -69.40
C SER A 748 81.35 5.57 -69.01
N GLN A 749 80.08 5.99 -68.88
CA GLN A 749 79.72 7.35 -68.48
C GLN A 749 80.00 7.58 -66.98
N ASP A 750 79.72 6.57 -66.15
CA ASP A 750 79.92 6.62 -64.71
C ASP A 750 81.39 6.58 -64.33
N LEU A 751 82.17 5.72 -65.02
CA LEU A 751 83.62 5.64 -64.85
C LEU A 751 84.31 6.99 -65.19
N GLN A 752 83.84 7.68 -66.24
CA GLN A 752 84.28 9.03 -66.59
C GLN A 752 83.88 10.10 -65.58
N ALA A 753 82.75 9.91 -64.90
CA ALA A 753 82.23 10.88 -63.95
C ALA A 753 82.96 10.86 -62.61
N LEU A 754 83.70 9.79 -62.30
CA LEU A 754 84.53 9.71 -61.10
C LEU A 754 85.51 10.87 -61.00
N THR A 755 85.71 11.37 -59.79
CA THR A 755 86.77 12.31 -59.46
C THR A 755 88.12 11.60 -59.43
N SER A 756 89.21 12.36 -59.59
CA SER A 756 90.55 11.78 -59.52
C SER A 756 90.83 11.07 -58.19
N SER A 757 90.27 11.56 -57.07
CA SER A 757 90.38 10.91 -55.76
C SER A 757 89.60 9.60 -55.65
N GLN A 758 88.50 9.42 -56.40
CA GLN A 758 87.78 8.16 -56.47
C GLN A 758 88.52 7.14 -57.35
N ILE A 759 89.10 7.57 -58.47
CA ILE A 759 89.97 6.72 -59.32
C ILE A 759 91.20 6.24 -58.53
N ALA A 760 91.84 7.13 -57.77
CA ALA A 760 92.95 6.77 -56.89
C ALA A 760 92.54 5.78 -55.78
N ALA A 761 91.26 5.75 -55.39
CA ALA A 761 90.76 4.87 -54.35
C ALA A 761 90.52 3.43 -54.82
N LEU A 762 90.51 3.17 -56.12
CA LEU A 762 90.40 1.80 -56.63
C LEU A 762 91.57 0.95 -56.12
N THR A 763 91.31 -0.24 -55.62
CA THR A 763 92.37 -1.17 -55.22
C THR A 763 93.13 -1.67 -56.44
N THR A 764 94.35 -2.14 -56.24
CA THR A 764 95.15 -2.78 -57.30
C THR A 764 94.40 -3.96 -57.93
N GLN A 765 93.63 -4.72 -57.14
CA GLN A 765 92.80 -5.82 -57.63
C GLN A 765 91.61 -5.35 -58.47
N GLN A 766 90.94 -4.26 -58.07
CA GLN A 766 89.88 -3.63 -58.88
C GLN A 766 90.44 -3.08 -60.20
N ILE A 767 91.63 -2.48 -60.21
CA ILE A 767 92.29 -2.02 -61.45
C ILE A 767 92.66 -3.21 -62.34
N GLN A 768 93.32 -4.23 -61.78
CA GLN A 768 93.83 -5.37 -62.54
C GLN A 768 92.73 -6.28 -63.10
N SER A 769 91.73 -6.59 -62.28
CA SER A 769 90.72 -7.62 -62.58
C SER A 769 89.29 -7.07 -62.64
N GLY A 770 89.07 -5.82 -62.22
CA GLY A 770 87.78 -5.15 -62.30
C GLY A 770 87.62 -4.26 -63.52
N LEU A 771 88.64 -3.51 -63.94
CA LEU A 771 88.55 -2.74 -65.18
C LEU A 771 88.72 -3.66 -66.38
N THR A 772 87.78 -3.63 -67.32
CA THR A 772 87.93 -4.31 -68.60
C THR A 772 88.88 -3.53 -69.51
N THR A 773 89.44 -4.18 -70.52
CA THR A 773 90.33 -3.52 -71.50
C THR A 773 89.63 -2.37 -72.22
N SER A 774 88.31 -2.43 -72.41
CA SER A 774 87.51 -1.35 -73.02
C SER A 774 87.19 -0.20 -72.06
N GLN A 775 87.31 -0.40 -70.74
CA GLN A 775 87.12 0.66 -69.73
C GLN A 775 88.39 1.49 -69.48
N ILE A 776 89.58 1.01 -69.84
CA ILE A 776 90.83 1.79 -69.72
C ILE A 776 90.81 3.10 -70.54
N PRO A 777 90.50 3.09 -71.86
CA PRO A 777 90.49 4.33 -72.66
C PRO A 777 89.40 5.31 -72.24
N VAL A 778 88.42 4.86 -71.45
CA VAL A 778 87.32 5.67 -70.94
C VAL A 778 87.76 6.61 -69.81
N LEU A 779 88.86 6.31 -69.10
CA LEU A 779 89.40 7.21 -68.07
C LEU A 779 89.79 8.56 -68.68
N LYS A 780 89.45 9.67 -68.02
CA LYS A 780 89.90 11.00 -68.44
C LYS A 780 91.41 11.10 -68.28
N THR A 781 92.06 11.80 -69.19
CA THR A 781 93.50 12.10 -69.08
C THR A 781 93.86 12.77 -67.76
N SER A 782 92.96 13.59 -67.20
CA SER A 782 93.13 14.23 -65.88
C SER A 782 93.04 13.28 -64.68
N GLN A 783 92.51 12.06 -64.86
CA GLN A 783 92.47 11.03 -63.81
C GLN A 783 93.75 10.20 -63.77
N ILE A 784 94.43 10.02 -64.91
CA ILE A 784 95.61 9.14 -65.03
C ILE A 784 96.74 9.49 -64.02
N PRO A 785 97.11 10.77 -63.79
CA PRO A 785 98.17 11.10 -62.83
C PRO A 785 97.89 10.68 -61.38
N TYR A 786 96.61 10.44 -61.05
CA TYR A 786 96.18 10.12 -59.69
C TYR A 786 96.13 8.61 -59.42
N LEU A 787 96.34 7.77 -60.44
CA LEU A 787 96.61 6.35 -60.20
C LEU A 787 97.93 6.22 -59.43
N THR A 788 97.92 5.49 -58.33
CA THR A 788 99.14 5.17 -57.59
C THR A 788 100.07 4.34 -58.45
N THR A 789 101.36 4.37 -58.13
CA THR A 789 102.37 3.54 -58.78
C THR A 789 102.03 2.05 -58.71
N SER A 790 101.45 1.59 -57.60
CA SER A 790 100.96 0.22 -57.44
C SER A 790 99.76 -0.11 -58.32
N GLN A 791 98.81 0.83 -58.51
CA GLN A 791 97.68 0.63 -59.43
C GLN A 791 98.16 0.57 -60.90
N ILE A 792 99.10 1.43 -61.31
CA ILE A 792 99.69 1.38 -62.65
C ILE A 792 100.44 0.07 -62.87
N GLN A 793 101.21 -0.38 -61.87
CA GLN A 793 101.89 -1.68 -61.91
C GLN A 793 100.91 -2.86 -61.96
N ALA A 794 99.71 -2.73 -61.38
CA ALA A 794 98.70 -3.78 -61.40
C ALA A 794 97.97 -3.92 -62.76
N LEU A 795 98.04 -2.93 -63.64
CA LEU A 795 97.42 -3.01 -64.98
C LEU A 795 98.02 -4.17 -65.79
N THR A 796 97.19 -4.99 -66.40
CA THR A 796 97.66 -6.00 -67.35
C THR A 796 98.26 -5.34 -68.60
N THR A 797 99.13 -6.05 -69.31
CA THR A 797 99.69 -5.56 -70.58
C THR A 797 98.62 -5.22 -71.62
N LEU A 798 97.50 -5.96 -71.62
CA LEU A 798 96.33 -5.69 -72.48
C LEU A 798 95.56 -4.43 -72.08
N GLN A 799 95.49 -4.13 -70.78
CA GLN A 799 94.91 -2.87 -70.30
C GLN A 799 95.80 -1.68 -70.69
N ILE A 800 97.12 -1.80 -70.51
CA ILE A 800 98.10 -0.77 -70.90
C ILE A 800 98.05 -0.50 -72.41
N SER A 801 97.96 -1.54 -73.25
CA SER A 801 97.89 -1.38 -74.71
C SER A 801 96.61 -0.70 -75.20
N ASN A 802 95.57 -0.64 -74.37
CA ASN A 802 94.31 0.05 -74.68
C ASN A 802 94.24 1.46 -74.10
N MET A 803 95.32 1.98 -73.50
CA MET A 803 95.40 3.39 -73.16
C MET A 803 95.37 4.26 -74.43
N THR A 804 94.81 5.47 -74.35
CA THR A 804 94.95 6.45 -75.42
C THR A 804 96.33 7.11 -75.34
N THR A 805 96.85 7.62 -76.46
CA THR A 805 98.12 8.37 -76.47
C THR A 805 98.12 9.54 -75.48
N ALA A 806 96.97 10.20 -75.30
CA ALA A 806 96.80 11.29 -74.34
C ALA A 806 96.81 10.82 -72.87
N GLN A 807 96.36 9.60 -72.59
CA GLN A 807 96.49 9.00 -71.25
C GLN A 807 97.94 8.57 -70.98
N VAL A 808 98.64 8.01 -71.96
CA VAL A 808 100.07 7.65 -71.83
C VAL A 808 100.91 8.89 -71.51
N GLN A 809 100.65 10.01 -72.19
CA GLN A 809 101.31 11.30 -71.92
C GLN A 809 101.00 11.87 -70.53
N ALA A 810 99.85 11.52 -69.96
CA ALA A 810 99.47 11.96 -68.62
C ALA A 810 100.10 11.11 -67.51
N LEU A 811 100.84 10.03 -67.83
CA LEU A 811 101.59 9.27 -66.83
C LEU A 811 102.72 10.13 -66.25
N THR A 812 102.81 10.16 -64.93
CA THR A 812 103.92 10.78 -64.20
C THR A 812 105.19 9.93 -64.30
N SER A 813 106.34 10.56 -64.10
CA SER A 813 107.64 9.88 -64.10
C SER A 813 107.69 8.70 -63.12
N SER A 814 107.07 8.86 -61.94
CA SER A 814 106.99 7.81 -60.91
C SER A 814 106.10 6.64 -61.32
N GLN A 815 105.00 6.89 -62.03
CA GLN A 815 104.12 5.84 -62.55
C GLN A 815 104.81 5.02 -63.65
N ILE A 816 105.48 5.69 -64.61
CA ILE A 816 106.25 5.01 -65.67
C ILE A 816 107.37 4.16 -65.05
N ALA A 817 108.07 4.68 -64.04
CA ALA A 817 109.12 3.94 -63.34
C ALA A 817 108.63 2.69 -62.58
N ALA A 818 107.36 2.66 -62.19
CA ALA A 818 106.77 1.53 -61.49
C ALA A 818 106.26 0.42 -62.43
N MET A 819 106.21 0.69 -63.74
CA MET A 819 105.78 -0.29 -64.75
C MET A 819 106.84 -1.39 -64.95
N SER A 820 106.39 -2.61 -65.16
CA SER A 820 107.23 -3.71 -65.64
C SER A 820 107.70 -3.46 -67.08
N THR A 821 108.80 -4.10 -67.46
CA THR A 821 109.31 -4.08 -68.84
C THR A 821 108.25 -4.50 -69.87
N ALA A 822 107.40 -5.46 -69.52
CA ALA A 822 106.30 -5.91 -70.37
C ALA A 822 105.19 -4.87 -70.53
N GLN A 823 104.87 -4.11 -69.46
CA GLN A 823 103.89 -3.03 -69.54
C GLN A 823 104.44 -1.85 -70.36
N ILE A 824 105.72 -1.47 -70.18
CA ILE A 824 106.34 -0.40 -70.97
C ILE A 824 106.34 -0.75 -72.47
N ALA A 825 106.66 -2.01 -72.81
CA ALA A 825 106.63 -2.49 -74.18
C ALA A 825 105.21 -2.52 -74.80
N ALA A 826 104.18 -2.59 -73.96
CA ALA A 826 102.78 -2.59 -74.38
C ALA A 826 102.18 -1.17 -74.51
N LEU A 827 102.95 -0.10 -74.24
CA LEU A 827 102.44 1.27 -74.37
C LEU A 827 102.09 1.59 -75.84
N PRO A 828 100.91 2.17 -76.10
CA PRO A 828 100.55 2.65 -77.42
C PRO A 828 101.41 3.90 -77.74
N ILE A 829 102.23 3.77 -78.79
CA ILE A 829 103.17 4.79 -79.27
C ILE A 829 102.44 5.89 -80.03
#